data_AF-A0A2E2CNQ7-F1
#
_entry.id   AF-A0A2E2CNQ7-F1
#
_cell.length_a   1.000
_cell.length_b   1.000
_cell.length_c   1.000
_cell.angle_alpha   90.00
_cell.angle_beta   90.00
_cell.angle_gamma   90.00
#
_symmetry.space_group_name_H-M   'P 1'
#
loop_
_entity.id
_entity.type
_entity.pdbx_description
1 polymer ?
#
loop_
_entity_poly.entity_id
_entity_poly.type
_entity_poly.pdbx_seq_one_letter_code
_entity_poly.pdbx_strand_id
1 'polypeptide(L)'
;MKARSIAVLAILLVALASTTSFEARQTGIVTEGGCGCHGGMNSNTVITIDGLPDVFNASEEYLFTLTISNDDVPVENPDQNGGFSMILTGGGVLESVPDINGNTASEMDGGLTHNLDINDRRTWEFKWTAPADDTAIASFLIFGNAVNGNGAADASGEDQWNKLELDVPGINANPSAPSAEALTILMTVIGLALGLILIGSMWVFYTRNPDNFSIGNFWSYLKPWLTTTDHKQVGVLYFLYGFFFFLVGGLLALLFRIQLMFPENDFLTQAEYNSFFTLHGTTMIFLAAMPMIAGFMNYILPLQIGAKDLAFPRINALGFWIIVAAAPLIFTGVWSGEAADITWVMYPPYSSLTGHAGGPNPGTIAFISGIALLGASSTLSGVNFVTTTFTMRAKGVGWMRMPLFTWSVLISVFMLYVSLPAFIIGIFFLLFDSTIGTTFFTAGGDPLLFQHLFWFFGHPEVYVVVVPAFGIVSEVLATSARRSIFGYRSMVYAMVGIGVVGFIVWGHHMLTSGMSPAWRAAFMITTMAVAIPTGVKIFNWLATLWGGSLVFKTHTLWSLGFLITFTLGGLSGMFFPVAGLDTQFHDGYFVVAHFHYVFIGGIIFALFSGIYYWFPKVTGRKMNETLGLWHFIIGFSSYNAAFWPMHAVGIMGMPRRTHTYAVDSGFAELNMAISTFAIIFGISQLILVWNIVRSVKKGEKVGKDPWGGWSLEWMVTSPPPTPSFAVEPTQYDANDPNDHHETKLESWLKAPFRTMSNLWNKEAKS
;
A
#
# COMPACT_ATOMS: atom_id res chain seq x y z
N MET A 1 30.05 1.31 -24.80
CA MET A 1 28.83 1.44 -23.95
C MET A 1 27.92 0.22 -24.04
N LYS A 2 27.49 -0.24 -25.24
CA LYS A 2 26.61 -1.42 -25.40
C LYS A 2 27.09 -2.69 -24.66
N ALA A 3 28.38 -3.03 -24.77
CA ALA A 3 28.95 -4.20 -24.09
C ALA A 3 28.91 -4.10 -22.55
N ARG A 4 29.08 -2.91 -21.97
CA ARG A 4 28.99 -2.72 -20.50
C ARG A 4 27.55 -2.80 -20.02
N SER A 5 26.59 -2.25 -20.76
CA SER A 5 25.17 -2.35 -20.42
C SER A 5 24.66 -3.79 -20.56
N ILE A 6 25.06 -4.51 -21.60
CA ILE A 6 24.76 -5.94 -21.77
C ILE A 6 25.42 -6.77 -20.68
N ALA A 7 26.67 -6.47 -20.30
CA ALA A 7 27.35 -7.15 -19.21
C ALA A 7 26.65 -6.91 -17.87
N VAL A 8 26.21 -5.69 -17.57
CA VAL A 8 25.44 -5.40 -16.34
C VAL A 8 24.08 -6.11 -16.37
N LEU A 9 23.38 -6.11 -17.50
CA LEU A 9 22.10 -6.82 -17.64
C LEU A 9 22.29 -8.34 -17.49
N ALA A 10 23.36 -8.89 -18.09
CA ALA A 10 23.71 -10.29 -17.96
C ALA A 10 24.13 -10.64 -16.53
N ILE A 11 24.88 -9.78 -15.85
CA ILE A 11 25.21 -9.96 -14.42
C ILE A 11 23.95 -9.91 -13.56
N LEU A 12 23.01 -9.01 -13.84
CA LEU A 12 21.73 -8.95 -13.11
C LEU A 12 20.86 -10.18 -13.37
N LEU A 13 20.77 -10.63 -14.63
CA LEU A 13 20.03 -11.85 -15.00
C LEU A 13 20.68 -13.11 -14.45
N VAL A 14 22.02 -13.18 -14.45
CA VAL A 14 22.76 -14.26 -13.80
C VAL A 14 22.58 -14.20 -12.29
N ALA A 15 22.63 -13.01 -11.66
CA ALA A 15 22.38 -12.85 -10.23
C ALA A 15 20.95 -13.25 -9.84
N LEU A 16 19.96 -12.94 -10.67
CA LEU A 16 18.58 -13.41 -10.52
C LEU A 16 18.43 -14.92 -10.75
N ALA A 17 19.15 -15.49 -11.71
CA ALA A 17 19.14 -16.93 -11.95
C ALA A 17 20.00 -17.71 -10.95
N SER A 18 20.93 -17.04 -10.28
CA SER A 18 21.84 -17.58 -9.26
C SER A 18 21.40 -17.23 -7.84
N THR A 19 20.18 -16.70 -7.65
CA THR A 19 19.55 -16.74 -6.34
C THR A 19 19.40 -18.21 -5.98
N THR A 20 20.19 -18.67 -5.02
CA THR A 20 20.15 -20.05 -4.57
C THR A 20 18.74 -20.36 -4.07
N SER A 21 18.07 -21.33 -4.71
CA SER A 21 16.97 -22.04 -4.07
C SER A 21 17.56 -22.76 -2.86
N PHE A 22 17.25 -22.28 -1.66
CA PHE A 22 17.58 -23.02 -0.45
C PHE A 22 16.54 -24.12 -0.30
N GLU A 23 16.97 -25.38 -0.37
CA GLU A 23 16.20 -26.47 0.20
C GLU A 23 16.25 -26.32 1.72
N ALA A 24 15.12 -25.96 2.31
CA ALA A 24 14.95 -26.02 3.75
C ALA A 24 15.06 -27.49 4.19
N ARG A 25 16.01 -27.80 5.08
CA ARG A 25 16.04 -29.11 5.74
C ARG A 25 14.82 -29.22 6.65
N GLN A 26 13.97 -30.22 6.39
CA GLN A 26 12.80 -30.55 7.19
C GLN A 26 13.21 -31.21 8.52
N THR A 27 12.65 -30.73 9.62
CA THR A 27 12.47 -31.50 10.85
C THR A 27 11.07 -31.22 11.39
N GLY A 28 10.14 -32.15 11.15
CA GLY A 28 8.77 -32.07 11.66
C GLY A 28 7.81 -32.89 10.80
N ILE A 29 7.18 -33.89 11.42
CA ILE A 29 6.27 -34.85 10.79
C ILE A 29 4.90 -34.15 10.68
N VAL A 30 4.42 -33.99 9.45
CA VAL A 30 3.16 -33.36 8.99
C VAL A 30 3.19 -31.84 8.74
N THR A 31 3.01 -31.43 7.47
CA THR A 31 2.75 -30.05 7.02
C THR A 31 1.73 -30.06 5.86
N GLU A 32 1.04 -28.94 5.58
CA GLU A 32 0.03 -28.76 4.51
C GLU A 32 0.47 -29.18 3.09
N GLY A 33 1.77 -29.43 2.89
CA GLY A 33 2.35 -30.00 1.67
C GLY A 33 2.58 -31.51 1.72
N GLY A 34 1.80 -32.28 2.50
CA GLY A 34 1.88 -33.74 2.57
C GLY A 34 2.91 -34.29 3.57
N CYS A 35 3.26 -35.57 3.41
CA CYS A 35 4.13 -36.29 4.32
C CYS A 35 5.60 -35.85 4.14
N GLY A 36 6.18 -35.18 5.15
CA GLY A 36 7.58 -34.69 5.17
C GLY A 36 8.69 -35.76 5.16
N CYS A 37 8.35 -37.01 4.82
CA CYS A 37 9.31 -38.09 4.56
C CYS A 37 9.48 -38.37 3.05
N HIS A 38 8.73 -37.67 2.20
CA HIS A 38 8.62 -37.91 0.75
C HIS A 38 9.12 -36.73 -0.10
N GLY A 39 9.39 -36.98 -1.39
CA GLY A 39 9.56 -35.93 -2.39
C GLY A 39 8.28 -35.14 -2.69
N GLY A 40 8.29 -34.30 -3.73
CA GLY A 40 7.09 -33.57 -4.19
C GLY A 40 5.96 -34.49 -4.68
N MET A 41 4.76 -33.92 -4.86
CA MET A 41 3.58 -34.66 -5.37
C MET A 41 3.87 -35.37 -6.70
N ASN A 42 3.39 -36.60 -6.84
CA ASN A 42 3.54 -37.41 -8.04
C ASN A 42 2.19 -37.96 -8.50
N SER A 43 1.90 -37.82 -9.80
CA SER A 43 0.69 -38.33 -10.46
C SER A 43 0.59 -39.85 -10.51
N ASN A 44 1.70 -40.57 -10.31
CA ASN A 44 1.74 -42.03 -10.33
C ASN A 44 1.17 -42.63 -9.04
N THR A 45 1.14 -41.88 -7.93
CA THR A 45 0.33 -42.22 -6.74
C THR A 45 -1.10 -41.78 -6.99
N VAL A 46 -2.00 -42.74 -7.22
CA VAL A 46 -3.42 -42.49 -7.47
C VAL A 46 -4.22 -42.80 -6.22
N ILE A 47 -4.99 -41.80 -5.77
CA ILE A 47 -5.96 -41.93 -4.69
C ILE A 47 -7.34 -42.11 -5.30
N THR A 48 -8.04 -43.16 -4.90
CA THR A 48 -9.38 -43.50 -5.38
C THR A 48 -10.32 -43.67 -4.20
N ILE A 49 -11.53 -43.15 -4.36
CA ILE A 49 -12.63 -43.38 -3.42
C ILE A 49 -13.75 -44.09 -4.17
N ASP A 50 -14.30 -45.14 -3.57
CA ASP A 50 -15.49 -45.83 -4.07
C ASP A 50 -16.56 -45.91 -2.97
N GLY A 51 -17.82 -45.61 -3.30
CA GLY A 51 -18.95 -45.67 -2.36
C GLY A 51 -19.43 -44.34 -1.77
N LEU A 52 -18.73 -43.21 -2.00
CA LEU A 52 -19.31 -41.88 -1.71
C LEU A 52 -20.35 -41.50 -2.78
N PRO A 53 -21.48 -40.86 -2.40
CA PRO A 53 -22.50 -40.45 -3.36
C PRO A 53 -22.08 -39.16 -4.09
N ASP A 54 -22.70 -38.89 -5.25
CA ASP A 54 -22.53 -37.59 -5.95
C ASP A 54 -23.23 -36.43 -5.20
N VAL A 55 -24.27 -36.74 -4.43
CA VAL A 55 -25.01 -35.81 -3.55
C VAL A 55 -25.46 -36.55 -2.28
N PHE A 56 -25.45 -35.88 -1.13
CA PHE A 56 -25.88 -36.49 0.14
C PHE A 56 -27.29 -36.05 0.57
N ASN A 57 -27.99 -36.95 1.27
CA ASN A 57 -29.18 -36.61 2.06
C ASN A 57 -28.79 -36.31 3.51
N ALA A 58 -29.52 -35.38 4.15
CA ALA A 58 -29.25 -34.99 5.53
C ALA A 58 -29.22 -36.20 6.48
N SER A 59 -28.14 -36.31 7.27
CA SER A 59 -27.96 -37.36 8.30
C SER A 59 -27.97 -38.81 7.80
N GLU A 60 -27.82 -39.05 6.49
CA GLU A 60 -27.68 -40.41 5.94
C GLU A 60 -26.26 -40.96 6.15
N GLU A 61 -26.13 -42.28 6.31
CA GLU A 61 -24.84 -42.96 6.45
C GLU A 61 -24.39 -43.56 5.11
N TYR A 62 -23.14 -43.29 4.74
CA TYR A 62 -22.49 -43.82 3.53
C TYR A 62 -21.25 -44.63 3.92
N LEU A 63 -21.13 -45.83 3.36
CA LEU A 63 -19.92 -46.64 3.46
C LEU A 63 -19.08 -46.39 2.22
N PHE A 64 -17.80 -46.09 2.40
CA PHE A 64 -16.89 -45.88 1.30
C PHE A 64 -15.51 -46.48 1.57
N THR A 65 -14.81 -46.77 0.49
CA THR A 65 -13.47 -47.37 0.49
C THR A 65 -12.49 -46.37 -0.08
N LEU A 66 -11.42 -46.09 0.67
CA LEU A 66 -10.26 -45.35 0.21
C LEU A 66 -9.19 -46.32 -0.27
N THR A 67 -8.70 -46.16 -1.50
CA THR A 67 -7.57 -46.94 -2.03
C THR A 67 -6.48 -46.03 -2.58
N ILE A 68 -5.23 -46.32 -2.20
CA ILE A 68 -4.03 -45.66 -2.69
C ILE A 68 -3.25 -46.68 -3.54
N SER A 69 -2.96 -46.34 -4.78
CA SER A 69 -2.22 -47.22 -5.70
C SER A 69 -1.05 -46.49 -6.33
N ASN A 70 0.05 -47.20 -6.58
CA ASN A 70 1.18 -46.70 -7.34
C ASN A 70 1.90 -47.89 -8.00
N ASP A 71 1.92 -47.92 -9.33
CA ASP A 71 2.52 -49.01 -10.10
C ASP A 71 4.06 -49.04 -10.03
N ASP A 72 4.70 -47.91 -9.71
CA ASP A 72 6.15 -47.79 -9.56
C ASP A 72 6.65 -48.32 -8.21
N VAL A 73 5.73 -48.56 -7.26
CA VAL A 73 6.02 -49.12 -5.93
C VAL A 73 5.22 -50.42 -5.74
N PRO A 74 5.58 -51.51 -6.44
CA PRO A 74 4.83 -52.76 -6.43
C PRO A 74 4.91 -53.47 -5.08
N VAL A 75 3.81 -54.13 -4.71
CA VAL A 75 3.61 -54.86 -3.44
C VAL A 75 4.43 -56.16 -3.44
N GLU A 76 5.70 -56.09 -3.05
CA GLU A 76 6.61 -57.26 -3.02
C GLU A 76 7.11 -57.62 -1.60
N ASN A 77 6.85 -56.80 -0.57
CA ASN A 77 7.29 -57.04 0.81
C ASN A 77 6.21 -56.64 1.84
N PRO A 78 5.97 -57.43 2.93
CA PRO A 78 5.02 -57.06 3.99
C PRO A 78 5.31 -55.73 4.71
N ASP A 79 6.53 -55.18 4.56
CA ASP A 79 6.94 -53.92 5.20
C ASP A 79 6.72 -52.66 4.33
N GLN A 80 6.02 -52.77 3.19
CA GLN A 80 5.72 -51.64 2.29
C GLN A 80 4.51 -50.83 2.77
N ASN A 81 4.77 -49.92 3.71
CA ASN A 81 3.76 -49.29 4.54
C ASN A 81 3.15 -47.98 3.98
N GLY A 82 1.95 -48.04 3.42
CA GLY A 82 1.27 -46.89 2.84
C GLY A 82 0.40 -46.21 3.87
N GLY A 83 0.31 -44.89 3.79
CA GLY A 83 -0.44 -44.10 4.74
C GLY A 83 -1.50 -43.24 4.07
N PHE A 84 -2.43 -42.78 4.89
CA PHE A 84 -3.33 -41.72 4.50
C PHE A 84 -3.55 -40.74 5.64
N SER A 85 -3.95 -39.54 5.30
CA SER A 85 -4.53 -38.56 6.20
C SER A 85 -5.76 -37.97 5.52
N MET A 86 -6.91 -38.10 6.15
CA MET A 86 -8.19 -37.61 5.62
C MET A 86 -8.76 -36.55 6.55
N ILE A 87 -9.04 -35.38 5.98
CA ILE A 87 -9.66 -34.25 6.64
C ILE A 87 -11.04 -34.04 6.02
N LEU A 88 -12.06 -33.99 6.87
CA LEU A 88 -13.44 -33.71 6.48
C LEU A 88 -13.80 -32.29 6.93
N THR A 89 -14.19 -31.44 5.98
CA THR A 89 -14.71 -30.10 6.25
C THR A 89 -16.12 -29.96 5.69
N GLY A 90 -16.94 -29.06 6.24
CA GLY A 90 -18.34 -28.91 5.82
C GLY A 90 -19.36 -29.79 6.56
N GLY A 91 -18.90 -30.60 7.51
CA GLY A 91 -19.75 -31.29 8.50
C GLY A 91 -19.96 -32.79 8.25
N GLY A 92 -20.63 -33.43 9.21
CA GLY A 92 -20.79 -34.88 9.27
C GLY A 92 -19.83 -35.55 10.28
N VAL A 93 -19.99 -36.86 10.46
CA VAL A 93 -19.14 -37.67 11.36
C VAL A 93 -18.48 -38.76 10.54
N LEU A 94 -17.16 -38.86 10.61
CA LEU A 94 -16.38 -39.87 9.92
C LEU A 94 -15.87 -40.91 10.92
N GLU A 95 -16.17 -42.18 10.68
CA GLU A 95 -15.78 -43.30 11.52
C GLU A 95 -14.99 -44.34 10.69
N SER A 96 -13.96 -44.92 11.29
CA SER A 96 -13.21 -46.03 10.67
C SER A 96 -13.93 -47.36 10.91
N VAL A 97 -14.07 -48.16 9.86
CA VAL A 97 -14.59 -49.52 9.98
C VAL A 97 -13.46 -50.46 10.41
N PRO A 98 -13.63 -51.29 11.46
CA PRO A 98 -12.60 -52.23 11.90
C PRO A 98 -12.26 -53.24 10.81
N ASP A 99 -10.98 -53.58 10.72
CA ASP A 99 -10.53 -54.61 9.81
C ASP A 99 -10.83 -56.04 10.29
N ILE A 100 -10.37 -57.06 9.54
CA ILE A 100 -10.53 -58.48 9.89
C ILE A 100 -9.92 -58.88 11.25
N ASN A 101 -8.96 -58.09 11.75
CA ASN A 101 -8.30 -58.28 13.04
C ASN A 101 -8.85 -57.36 14.14
N GLY A 102 -9.82 -56.50 13.83
CA GLY A 102 -10.43 -55.53 14.75
C GLY A 102 -9.67 -54.20 14.90
N ASN A 103 -8.70 -53.91 14.04
CA ASN A 103 -7.91 -52.67 14.05
C ASN A 103 -8.64 -51.54 13.29
N THR A 104 -8.55 -50.31 13.79
CA THR A 104 -9.20 -49.11 13.20
C THR A 104 -8.18 -48.00 12.94
N ALA A 105 -8.51 -47.05 12.07
CA ALA A 105 -7.75 -45.81 11.93
C ALA A 105 -7.78 -45.00 13.25
N SER A 106 -6.75 -44.17 13.45
CA SER A 106 -6.62 -43.26 14.58
C SER A 106 -6.98 -41.83 14.19
N GLU A 107 -7.55 -41.08 15.12
CA GLU A 107 -7.78 -39.65 14.97
C GLU A 107 -6.53 -38.87 15.38
N MET A 108 -6.06 -37.97 14.52
CA MET A 108 -4.90 -37.11 14.75
C MET A 108 -5.09 -35.78 14.03
N ASP A 109 -4.80 -34.66 14.70
CA ASP A 109 -4.89 -33.29 14.15
C ASP A 109 -6.22 -32.96 13.45
N GLY A 110 -7.33 -33.50 13.95
CA GLY A 110 -8.69 -33.26 13.42
C GLY A 110 -9.05 -34.05 12.16
N GLY A 111 -8.23 -35.03 11.78
CA GLY A 111 -8.51 -35.96 10.69
C GLY A 111 -8.28 -37.43 11.08
N LEU A 112 -8.74 -38.36 10.25
CA LEU A 112 -8.44 -39.78 10.40
C LEU A 112 -7.16 -40.14 9.65
N THR A 113 -6.30 -40.92 10.30
CA THR A 113 -5.06 -41.44 9.74
C THR A 113 -4.83 -42.90 10.14
N HIS A 114 -4.05 -43.61 9.33
CA HIS A 114 -3.56 -44.95 9.65
C HIS A 114 -2.77 -44.99 10.98
N ASN A 115 -2.80 -46.13 11.67
CA ASN A 115 -1.97 -46.41 12.84
C ASN A 115 -0.94 -47.51 12.52
N LEU A 116 -0.05 -47.83 13.47
CA LEU A 116 1.00 -48.84 13.26
C LEU A 116 0.46 -50.23 12.89
N ASP A 117 -0.74 -50.58 13.36
CA ASP A 117 -1.35 -51.91 13.17
C ASP A 117 -2.05 -52.06 11.80
N ILE A 118 -2.25 -50.97 11.05
CA ILE A 118 -2.84 -50.95 9.69
C ILE A 118 -2.02 -50.15 8.68
N ASN A 119 -0.74 -49.91 8.99
CA ASN A 119 0.20 -49.17 8.15
C ASN A 119 0.66 -49.97 6.92
N ASP A 120 0.52 -51.30 6.93
CA ASP A 120 0.91 -52.21 5.85
C ASP A 120 -0.12 -52.30 4.71
N ARG A 121 -1.06 -51.35 4.65
CA ARG A 121 -2.21 -51.41 3.75
C ARG A 121 -2.21 -50.28 2.75
N ARG A 122 -3.03 -50.48 1.72
CA ARG A 122 -3.31 -49.50 0.66
C ARG A 122 -4.80 -49.22 0.52
N THR A 123 -5.63 -49.91 1.30
CA THR A 123 -7.08 -49.82 1.24
C THR A 123 -7.68 -49.81 2.65
N TRP A 124 -8.59 -48.88 2.90
CA TRP A 124 -9.30 -48.70 4.17
C TRP A 124 -10.79 -48.45 3.94
N GLU A 125 -11.63 -48.97 4.84
CA GLU A 125 -13.08 -48.77 4.82
C GLU A 125 -13.50 -47.75 5.89
N PHE A 126 -14.39 -46.85 5.51
CA PHE A 126 -14.93 -45.80 6.37
C PHE A 126 -16.45 -45.75 6.28
N LYS A 127 -17.03 -45.25 7.36
CA LYS A 127 -18.44 -44.87 7.44
C LYS A 127 -18.51 -43.36 7.66
N TRP A 128 -19.20 -42.67 6.77
CA TRP A 128 -19.48 -41.25 6.90
C TRP A 128 -20.97 -41.02 7.13
N THR A 129 -21.32 -40.40 8.24
CA THR A 129 -22.66 -39.88 8.51
C THR A 129 -22.70 -38.43 8.03
N ALA A 130 -23.48 -38.16 6.99
CA ALA A 130 -23.62 -36.84 6.39
C ALA A 130 -24.19 -35.80 7.39
N PRO A 131 -23.89 -34.50 7.23
CA PRO A 131 -24.43 -33.46 8.11
C PRO A 131 -25.96 -33.38 8.03
N ALA A 132 -26.59 -32.82 9.07
CA ALA A 132 -28.04 -32.59 9.10
C ALA A 132 -28.49 -31.44 8.18
N ASP A 133 -27.55 -30.57 7.79
CA ASP A 133 -27.78 -29.48 6.85
C ASP A 133 -27.55 -29.98 5.41
N ASP A 134 -28.64 -30.15 4.66
CA ASP A 134 -28.61 -30.59 3.26
C ASP A 134 -28.36 -29.45 2.26
N THR A 135 -28.07 -28.24 2.76
CA THR A 135 -27.56 -27.11 1.96
C THR A 135 -26.04 -26.98 2.01
N ALA A 136 -25.38 -27.72 2.90
CA ALA A 136 -23.93 -27.72 3.05
C ALA A 136 -23.22 -28.54 1.95
N ILE A 137 -21.94 -28.30 1.77
CA ILE A 137 -21.05 -29.10 0.91
C ILE A 137 -20.02 -29.77 1.82
N ALA A 138 -19.96 -31.09 1.79
CA ALA A 138 -18.97 -31.86 2.54
C ALA A 138 -17.73 -32.09 1.67
N SER A 139 -16.60 -31.52 2.08
CA SER A 139 -15.33 -31.58 1.34
C SER A 139 -14.37 -32.54 2.02
N PHE A 140 -13.90 -33.53 1.26
CA PHE A 140 -12.92 -34.52 1.67
C PHE A 140 -11.56 -34.16 1.09
N LEU A 141 -10.61 -33.79 1.95
CA LEU A 141 -9.21 -33.61 1.57
C LEU A 141 -8.40 -34.81 2.05
N ILE A 142 -7.85 -35.56 1.10
CA ILE A 142 -7.14 -36.80 1.36
C ILE A 142 -5.71 -36.68 0.86
N PHE A 143 -4.77 -36.91 1.76
CA PHE A 143 -3.37 -37.13 1.45
C PHE A 143 -3.10 -38.62 1.49
N GLY A 144 -2.48 -39.15 0.45
CA GLY A 144 -2.17 -40.57 0.35
C GLY A 144 -0.76 -40.80 -0.15
N ASN A 145 -0.05 -41.74 0.46
CA ASN A 145 1.33 -42.06 0.12
C ASN A 145 1.55 -43.56 -0.11
N ALA A 146 2.51 -43.86 -0.99
CA ALA A 146 3.05 -45.18 -1.24
C ALA A 146 4.56 -45.14 -0.98
N VAL A 147 5.04 -46.01 -0.09
CA VAL A 147 6.47 -46.14 0.25
C VAL A 147 7.01 -47.51 -0.11
N ASN A 148 8.32 -47.58 -0.37
CA ASN A 148 9.05 -48.81 -0.69
C ASN A 148 9.43 -49.64 0.55
N GLY A 149 9.22 -49.13 1.77
CA GLY A 149 9.44 -49.84 3.04
C GLY A 149 10.90 -49.89 3.51
N ASN A 150 11.81 -49.10 2.93
CA ASN A 150 13.24 -49.12 3.26
C ASN A 150 13.59 -48.40 4.60
N GLY A 151 12.62 -47.71 5.21
CA GLY A 151 12.78 -46.99 6.48
C GLY A 151 13.69 -45.75 6.43
N ALA A 152 14.04 -45.26 5.24
CA ALA A 152 14.85 -44.07 5.03
C ALA A 152 13.99 -42.92 4.48
N ALA A 153 14.19 -41.69 4.99
CA ALA A 153 13.63 -40.50 4.36
C ALA A 153 14.31 -40.34 2.99
N ASP A 154 13.56 -40.53 1.91
CA ASP A 154 14.16 -40.79 0.62
C ASP A 154 14.46 -39.51 -0.16
N ALA A 155 15.75 -39.27 -0.41
CA ALA A 155 16.25 -38.25 -1.33
C ALA A 155 16.34 -38.73 -2.80
N SER A 156 15.94 -39.99 -3.09
CA SER A 156 16.03 -40.65 -4.40
C SER A 156 14.72 -40.74 -5.20
N GLY A 157 13.56 -40.41 -4.60
CA GLY A 157 12.27 -40.22 -5.29
C GLY A 157 11.39 -41.47 -5.41
N GLU A 158 11.72 -42.54 -4.69
CA GLU A 158 11.01 -43.82 -4.68
C GLU A 158 9.77 -43.79 -3.77
N ASP A 159 9.78 -42.97 -2.71
CA ASP A 159 8.63 -42.76 -1.84
C ASP A 159 7.76 -41.60 -2.35
N GLN A 160 6.53 -41.90 -2.75
CA GLN A 160 5.68 -40.97 -3.51
C GLN A 160 4.32 -40.73 -2.85
N TRP A 161 3.80 -39.52 -2.97
CA TRP A 161 2.48 -39.16 -2.44
C TRP A 161 1.71 -38.27 -3.41
N ASN A 162 0.40 -38.20 -3.19
CA ASN A 162 -0.49 -37.33 -3.93
C ASN A 162 -1.64 -36.84 -3.01
N LYS A 163 -2.48 -35.94 -3.51
CA LYS A 163 -3.70 -35.51 -2.84
C LYS A 163 -4.93 -35.67 -3.72
N LEU A 164 -6.07 -35.90 -3.09
CA LEU A 164 -7.39 -35.87 -3.71
C LEU A 164 -8.28 -34.96 -2.88
N GLU A 165 -9.00 -34.07 -3.57
CA GLU A 165 -10.02 -33.22 -2.99
C GLU A 165 -11.34 -33.52 -3.69
N LEU A 166 -12.38 -33.79 -2.90
CA LEU A 166 -13.69 -34.20 -3.39
C LEU A 166 -14.80 -33.51 -2.60
N ASP A 167 -15.71 -32.86 -3.32
CA ASP A 167 -16.88 -32.21 -2.75
C ASP A 167 -18.12 -33.08 -2.97
N VAL A 168 -18.82 -33.41 -1.89
CA VAL A 168 -20.15 -34.03 -1.90
C VAL A 168 -21.17 -32.98 -1.47
N PRO A 169 -21.88 -32.34 -2.40
CA PRO A 169 -22.93 -31.38 -2.07
C PRO A 169 -24.16 -32.05 -1.46
N GLY A 170 -24.83 -31.37 -0.52
CA GLY A 170 -26.16 -31.76 -0.07
C GLY A 170 -27.20 -31.60 -1.17
N ILE A 171 -28.30 -32.33 -1.10
CA ILE A 171 -29.34 -32.33 -2.15
C ILE A 171 -29.93 -30.94 -2.45
N ASN A 172 -29.85 -30.00 -1.49
CA ASN A 172 -30.29 -28.61 -1.62
C ASN A 172 -29.13 -27.60 -1.69
N ALA A 173 -27.87 -28.07 -1.80
CA ALA A 173 -26.73 -27.19 -1.95
C ALA A 173 -26.80 -26.48 -3.31
N ASN A 174 -26.75 -25.14 -3.30
CA ASN A 174 -26.58 -24.40 -4.54
C ASN A 174 -25.18 -24.70 -5.09
N PRO A 175 -25.01 -24.91 -6.41
CA PRO A 175 -23.68 -25.02 -6.98
C PRO A 175 -22.93 -23.73 -6.65
N SER A 176 -21.87 -23.83 -5.86
CA SER A 176 -20.90 -22.76 -5.68
C SER A 176 -20.45 -22.38 -7.08
N ALA A 177 -20.92 -21.23 -7.56
CA ALA A 177 -20.45 -20.71 -8.83
C ALA A 177 -18.92 -20.65 -8.71
N PRO A 178 -18.15 -21.10 -9.72
CA PRO A 178 -16.71 -20.97 -9.67
C PRO A 178 -16.39 -19.49 -9.49
N SER A 179 -16.03 -19.10 -8.26
CA SER A 179 -15.58 -17.77 -7.95
C SER A 179 -14.23 -17.65 -8.65
N ALA A 180 -14.06 -16.63 -9.50
CA ALA A 180 -12.75 -16.36 -10.01
C ALA A 180 -11.87 -16.05 -8.81
N GLU A 181 -10.82 -16.86 -8.60
CA GLU A 181 -9.88 -16.65 -7.50
C GLU A 181 -9.49 -15.18 -7.46
N ALA A 182 -9.57 -14.56 -6.28
CA ALA A 182 -9.36 -13.13 -6.18
C ALA A 182 -7.95 -12.73 -6.63
N LEU A 183 -6.99 -13.65 -6.51
CA LEU A 183 -5.69 -13.60 -7.15
C LEU A 183 -5.77 -13.45 -8.68
N THR A 184 -6.54 -14.31 -9.33
CA THR A 184 -6.80 -14.24 -10.78
C THR A 184 -7.45 -12.92 -11.17
N ILE A 185 -8.40 -12.41 -10.38
CA ILE A 185 -9.01 -11.08 -10.61
C ILE A 185 -7.95 -9.98 -10.53
N LEU A 186 -7.16 -9.96 -9.46
CA LEU A 186 -6.09 -8.98 -9.26
C LEU A 186 -5.09 -8.99 -10.43
N MET A 187 -4.65 -10.19 -10.81
CA MET A 187 -3.70 -10.40 -11.91
C MET A 187 -4.26 -9.98 -13.26
N THR A 188 -5.52 -10.32 -13.50
CA THR A 188 -6.23 -9.89 -14.71
C THR A 188 -6.34 -8.38 -14.76
N VAL A 189 -6.69 -7.72 -13.66
CA VAL A 189 -6.80 -6.25 -13.62
C VAL A 189 -5.45 -5.57 -13.78
N ILE A 190 -4.39 -6.07 -13.14
CA ILE A 190 -3.02 -5.55 -13.33
C ILE A 190 -2.61 -5.73 -14.80
N GLY A 191 -2.79 -6.91 -15.37
CA GLY A 191 -2.49 -7.19 -16.78
C GLY A 191 -3.27 -6.29 -17.74
N LEU A 192 -4.57 -6.12 -17.51
CA LEU A 192 -5.42 -5.21 -18.28
C LEU A 192 -4.99 -3.75 -18.12
N ALA A 193 -4.64 -3.30 -16.92
CA ALA A 193 -4.22 -1.94 -16.67
C ALA A 193 -2.87 -1.65 -17.34
N LEU A 194 -1.90 -2.57 -17.27
CA LEU A 194 -0.65 -2.49 -18.02
C LEU A 194 -0.90 -2.49 -19.54
N GLY A 195 -1.83 -3.34 -20.02
CA GLY A 195 -2.26 -3.37 -21.42
C GLY A 195 -2.89 -2.04 -21.86
N LEU A 196 -3.77 -1.44 -21.05
CA LEU A 196 -4.38 -0.14 -21.30
C LEU A 196 -3.37 0.99 -21.27
N ILE A 197 -2.37 0.95 -20.40
CA ILE A 197 -1.26 1.91 -20.38
C ILE A 197 -0.45 1.78 -21.68
N LEU A 198 -0.12 0.55 -22.09
CA LEU A 198 0.62 0.31 -23.33
C LEU A 198 -0.18 0.80 -24.54
N ILE A 199 -1.43 0.36 -24.70
CA ILE A 199 -2.32 0.80 -25.78
C ILE A 199 -2.52 2.32 -25.72
N GLY A 200 -2.73 2.89 -24.54
CA GLY A 200 -2.88 4.32 -24.32
C GLY A 200 -1.64 5.09 -24.76
N SER A 201 -0.44 4.61 -24.43
CA SER A 201 0.82 5.21 -24.85
C SER A 201 1.05 5.10 -26.36
N MET A 202 0.75 3.95 -26.96
CA MET A 202 0.78 3.76 -28.41
C MET A 202 -0.24 4.64 -29.12
N TRP A 203 -1.44 4.80 -28.55
CA TRP A 203 -2.48 5.69 -29.05
C TRP A 203 -2.07 7.16 -28.95
N VAL A 204 -1.44 7.57 -27.84
CA VAL A 204 -0.89 8.93 -27.69
C VAL A 204 0.22 9.17 -28.73
N PHE A 205 1.07 8.17 -28.99
CA PHE A 205 2.06 8.26 -30.04
C PHE A 205 1.41 8.42 -31.43
N TYR A 206 0.45 7.55 -31.77
CA TYR A 206 -0.33 7.62 -33.01
C TYR A 206 -0.99 8.99 -33.19
N THR A 207 -1.67 9.51 -32.16
CA THR A 207 -2.36 10.81 -32.27
C THR A 207 -1.44 12.01 -32.39
N ARG A 208 -0.19 11.93 -31.90
CA ARG A 208 0.79 13.01 -32.04
C ARG A 208 1.53 12.98 -33.38
N ASN A 209 1.70 11.80 -33.97
CA ASN A 209 2.43 11.64 -35.22
C ASN A 209 1.85 10.46 -36.04
N PRO A 210 0.63 10.59 -36.59
CA PRO A 210 -0.08 9.48 -37.22
C PRO A 210 0.66 8.97 -38.46
N ASP A 211 1.27 9.87 -39.22
CA ASP A 211 1.97 9.55 -40.48
C ASP A 211 3.26 8.72 -40.27
N ASN A 212 3.81 8.72 -39.05
CA ASN A 212 5.02 7.96 -38.69
C ASN A 212 4.76 6.80 -37.73
N PHE A 213 3.49 6.44 -37.49
CA PHE A 213 3.16 5.37 -36.55
C PHE A 213 3.62 3.99 -37.09
N SER A 214 4.62 3.41 -36.44
CA SER A 214 5.05 2.02 -36.60
C SER A 214 5.61 1.49 -35.28
N ILE A 215 5.64 0.17 -35.07
CA ILE A 215 6.26 -0.43 -33.87
C ILE A 215 7.73 0.00 -33.75
N GLY A 216 8.46 0.06 -34.87
CA GLY A 216 9.85 0.53 -34.89
C GLY A 216 9.99 1.99 -34.44
N ASN A 217 9.04 2.85 -34.81
CA ASN A 217 9.05 4.27 -34.43
C ASN A 217 8.47 4.52 -33.03
N PHE A 218 7.67 3.60 -32.48
CA PHE A 218 7.19 3.69 -31.10
C PHE A 218 8.35 3.65 -30.10
N TRP A 219 9.41 2.89 -30.37
CA TRP A 219 10.63 2.94 -29.56
C TRP A 219 11.27 4.34 -29.55
N SER A 220 11.27 5.05 -30.68
CA SER A 220 11.76 6.44 -30.76
C SER A 220 10.92 7.41 -29.93
N TYR A 221 9.64 7.11 -29.71
CA TYR A 221 8.77 7.87 -28.80
C TYR A 221 9.00 7.50 -27.32
N LEU A 222 9.22 6.22 -27.02
CA LEU A 222 9.40 5.73 -25.65
C LEU A 222 10.80 6.05 -25.09
N LYS A 223 11.85 5.91 -25.90
CA LYS A 223 13.25 6.10 -25.49
C LYS A 223 13.49 7.44 -24.78
N PRO A 224 12.99 8.60 -25.25
CA PRO A 224 13.13 9.86 -24.52
C PRO A 224 12.61 9.81 -23.09
N TRP A 225 11.47 9.14 -22.83
CA TRP A 225 10.93 8.96 -21.48
C TRP A 225 11.78 8.02 -20.63
N LEU A 226 12.34 6.96 -21.23
CA LEU A 226 13.20 6.01 -20.51
C LEU A 226 14.55 6.61 -20.09
N THR A 227 15.07 7.56 -20.88
CA THR A 227 16.40 8.16 -20.68
C THR A 227 16.35 9.62 -20.25
N THR A 228 15.17 10.14 -19.88
CA THR A 228 15.01 11.55 -19.52
C THR A 228 15.70 11.87 -18.19
N THR A 229 16.26 13.07 -18.11
CA THR A 229 16.72 13.67 -16.85
C THR A 229 15.96 14.93 -16.50
N ASP A 230 15.02 15.37 -17.34
CA ASP A 230 14.22 16.57 -17.09
C ASP A 230 13.30 16.33 -15.90
N HIS A 231 13.46 17.10 -14.81
CA HIS A 231 12.62 17.02 -13.62
C HIS A 231 11.11 17.05 -13.90
N LYS A 232 10.67 17.72 -14.97
CA LYS A 232 9.25 17.76 -15.37
C LYS A 232 8.79 16.40 -15.87
N GLN A 233 9.58 15.76 -16.73
CA GLN A 233 9.25 14.45 -17.28
C GLN A 233 9.38 13.36 -16.22
N VAL A 234 10.45 13.39 -15.41
CA VAL A 234 10.61 12.49 -14.26
C VAL A 234 9.47 12.67 -13.26
N GLY A 235 9.04 13.92 -13.00
CA GLY A 235 7.88 14.20 -12.14
C GLY A 235 6.57 13.63 -12.69
N VAL A 236 6.34 13.69 -14.00
CA VAL A 236 5.19 13.02 -14.64
C VAL A 236 5.29 11.50 -14.50
N LEU A 237 6.48 10.91 -14.66
CA LEU A 237 6.69 9.47 -14.48
C LEU A 237 6.37 9.03 -13.04
N TYR A 238 6.91 9.72 -12.04
CA TYR A 238 6.60 9.51 -10.62
C TYR A 238 5.09 9.60 -10.33
N PHE A 239 4.45 10.65 -10.84
CA PHE A 239 3.02 10.85 -10.63
C PHE A 239 2.19 9.74 -11.27
N LEU A 240 2.44 9.38 -12.54
CA LEU A 240 1.70 8.33 -13.23
C LEU A 240 1.92 6.95 -12.62
N TYR A 241 3.15 6.66 -12.20
CA TYR A 241 3.48 5.45 -11.44
C TYR A 241 2.68 5.38 -10.14
N GLY A 242 2.73 6.46 -9.34
CA GLY A 242 2.01 6.52 -8.08
C GLY A 242 0.50 6.46 -8.26
N PHE A 243 -0.03 7.12 -9.29
CA PHE A 243 -1.45 7.09 -9.59
C PHE A 243 -1.92 5.72 -10.09
N PHE A 244 -1.09 4.97 -10.82
CA PHE A 244 -1.37 3.58 -11.16
C PHE A 244 -1.47 2.71 -9.91
N PHE A 245 -0.48 2.78 -9.02
CA PHE A 245 -0.49 2.01 -7.79
C PHE A 245 -1.55 2.49 -6.78
N PHE A 246 -2.01 3.75 -6.86
CA PHE A 246 -3.19 4.22 -6.13
C PHE A 246 -4.45 3.42 -6.54
N LEU A 247 -4.63 3.16 -7.83
CA LEU A 247 -5.74 2.34 -8.31
C LEU A 247 -5.58 0.86 -7.92
N VAL A 248 -4.35 0.31 -8.01
CA VAL A 248 -4.06 -1.08 -7.59
C VAL A 248 -4.29 -1.26 -6.08
N GLY A 249 -3.76 -0.35 -5.26
CA GLY A 249 -3.98 -0.34 -3.82
C GLY A 249 -5.45 -0.19 -3.45
N GLY A 250 -6.18 0.69 -4.16
CA GLY A 250 -7.62 0.83 -4.02
C GLY A 250 -8.37 -0.46 -4.35
N LEU A 251 -8.00 -1.16 -5.43
CA LEU A 251 -8.59 -2.44 -5.80
C LEU A 251 -8.37 -3.51 -4.72
N LEU A 252 -7.15 -3.64 -4.19
CA LEU A 252 -6.85 -4.55 -3.08
C LEU A 252 -7.78 -4.30 -1.88
N ALA A 253 -8.05 -3.02 -1.57
CA ALA A 253 -9.02 -2.68 -0.53
C ALA A 253 -10.44 -3.12 -0.86
N LEU A 254 -10.89 -2.93 -2.09
CA LEU A 254 -12.24 -3.37 -2.47
C LEU A 254 -12.40 -4.89 -2.35
N LEU A 255 -11.37 -5.68 -2.68
CA LEU A 255 -11.41 -7.14 -2.57
C LEU A 255 -11.64 -7.61 -1.13
N PHE A 256 -10.85 -7.12 -0.15
CA PHE A 256 -11.09 -7.50 1.24
C PHE A 256 -12.33 -6.82 1.86
N ARG A 257 -12.84 -5.73 1.27
CA ARG A 257 -14.14 -5.16 1.66
C ARG A 257 -15.31 -5.99 1.16
N ILE A 258 -15.18 -6.67 0.02
CA ILE A 258 -16.17 -7.66 -0.42
C ILE A 258 -16.17 -8.84 0.56
N GLN A 259 -14.99 -9.35 0.94
CA GLN A 259 -14.86 -10.36 1.99
C GLN A 259 -15.59 -9.94 3.27
N LEU A 260 -15.36 -8.72 3.76
CA LEU A 260 -15.99 -8.21 4.97
C LEU A 260 -17.40 -7.63 4.77
N MET A 261 -18.04 -7.81 3.61
CA MET A 261 -19.38 -7.27 3.38
C MET A 261 -20.45 -8.06 4.15
N PHE A 262 -20.23 -9.36 4.29
CA PHE A 262 -21.14 -10.30 4.96
C PHE A 262 -20.41 -11.03 6.10
N PRO A 263 -21.11 -11.38 7.19
CA PRO A 263 -20.56 -12.30 8.19
C PRO A 263 -20.26 -13.65 7.55
N GLU A 264 -19.24 -14.34 8.05
CA GLU A 264 -18.89 -15.72 7.65
C GLU A 264 -18.70 -15.92 6.13
N ASN A 265 -18.39 -14.85 5.41
CA ASN A 265 -18.16 -14.89 3.96
C ASN A 265 -16.90 -15.67 3.61
N ASP A 266 -16.86 -16.26 2.42
CA ASP A 266 -15.80 -17.13 1.91
C ASP A 266 -15.17 -16.61 0.59
N PHE A 267 -15.45 -15.36 0.24
CA PHE A 267 -14.94 -14.74 -1.01
C PHE A 267 -13.41 -14.73 -1.12
N LEU A 268 -12.69 -14.53 -0.01
CA LEU A 268 -11.24 -14.67 0.08
C LEU A 268 -10.90 -15.81 1.02
N THR A 269 -9.81 -16.52 0.74
CA THR A 269 -9.16 -17.33 1.78
C THR A 269 -8.49 -16.44 2.84
N GLN A 270 -8.15 -17.00 4.00
CA GLN A 270 -7.44 -16.26 5.05
C GLN A 270 -6.05 -15.78 4.57
N ALA A 271 -5.34 -16.62 3.82
CA ALA A 271 -4.04 -16.30 3.24
C ALA A 271 -4.12 -15.15 2.24
N GLU A 272 -5.12 -15.16 1.34
CA GLU A 272 -5.36 -14.07 0.40
C GLU A 272 -5.73 -12.77 1.12
N TYR A 273 -6.59 -12.82 2.14
CA TYR A 273 -6.97 -11.65 2.91
C TYR A 273 -5.76 -11.00 3.59
N ASN A 274 -4.93 -11.78 4.27
CA ASN A 274 -3.74 -11.26 4.95
C ASN A 274 -2.72 -10.70 3.94
N SER A 275 -2.57 -11.37 2.79
CA SER A 275 -1.70 -10.91 1.70
C SER A 275 -2.18 -9.61 1.07
N PHE A 276 -3.47 -9.51 0.73
CA PHE A 276 -4.04 -8.32 0.10
C PHE A 276 -4.09 -7.14 1.05
N PHE A 277 -4.34 -7.37 2.34
CA PHE A 277 -4.20 -6.35 3.37
C PHE A 277 -2.75 -5.84 3.47
N THR A 278 -1.78 -6.75 3.47
CA THR A 278 -0.34 -6.43 3.51
C THR A 278 0.08 -5.59 2.30
N LEU A 279 -0.33 -6.02 1.11
CA LEU A 279 -0.04 -5.34 -0.15
C LEU A 279 -0.79 -4.01 -0.25
N HIS A 280 -2.03 -3.91 0.23
CA HIS A 280 -2.80 -2.65 0.21
C HIS A 280 -2.08 -1.55 0.97
N GLY A 281 -1.73 -1.78 2.24
CA GLY A 281 -1.07 -0.77 3.07
C GLY A 281 0.27 -0.34 2.46
N THR A 282 1.07 -1.32 2.04
CA THR A 282 2.38 -1.08 1.41
C THR A 282 2.26 -0.31 0.10
N THR A 283 1.33 -0.72 -0.75
CA THR A 283 1.10 -0.10 -2.06
C THR A 283 0.61 1.34 -1.91
N MET A 284 -0.36 1.58 -1.03
CA MET A 284 -0.94 2.91 -0.84
C MET A 284 0.07 3.92 -0.29
N ILE A 285 0.93 3.51 0.65
CA ILE A 285 1.92 4.41 1.24
C ILE A 285 3.13 4.57 0.32
N PHE A 286 3.81 3.47 0.00
CA PHE A 286 5.14 3.51 -0.61
C PHE A 286 5.13 3.53 -2.13
N LEU A 287 4.13 2.90 -2.77
CA LEU A 287 4.05 2.83 -4.23
C LEU A 287 3.09 3.86 -4.83
N ALA A 288 2.16 4.41 -4.03
CA ALA A 288 1.17 5.37 -4.49
C ALA A 288 1.40 6.79 -3.94
N ALA A 289 1.16 7.02 -2.65
CA ALA A 289 1.20 8.37 -2.07
C ALA A 289 2.59 9.01 -2.16
N MET A 290 3.64 8.29 -1.75
CA MET A 290 5.03 8.76 -1.86
C MET A 290 5.41 9.13 -3.30
N PRO A 291 5.25 8.26 -4.33
CA PRO A 291 5.58 8.63 -5.70
C PRO A 291 4.70 9.76 -6.26
N MET A 292 3.42 9.84 -5.91
CA MET A 292 2.58 10.98 -6.33
C MET A 292 3.09 12.30 -5.77
N ILE A 293 3.45 12.35 -4.48
CA ILE A 293 4.06 13.52 -3.84
C ILE A 293 5.41 13.84 -4.48
N ALA A 294 6.26 12.83 -4.69
CA ALA A 294 7.53 12.99 -5.38
C ALA A 294 7.34 13.53 -6.81
N GLY A 295 6.23 13.18 -7.48
CA GLY A 295 5.84 13.74 -8.76
C GLY A 295 5.60 15.25 -8.71
N PHE A 296 4.84 15.72 -7.71
CA PHE A 296 4.66 17.15 -7.45
C PHE A 296 5.97 17.83 -7.06
N MET A 297 6.78 17.22 -6.18
CA MET A 297 8.08 17.75 -5.78
C MET A 297 8.99 17.96 -7.00
N ASN A 298 9.12 16.93 -7.83
CA ASN A 298 9.91 16.99 -9.07
C ASN A 298 9.42 18.08 -10.01
N TYR A 299 8.11 18.14 -10.26
CA TYR A 299 7.58 19.05 -11.27
C TYR A 299 7.57 20.51 -10.79
N ILE A 300 7.16 20.75 -9.55
CA ILE A 300 6.78 22.07 -9.04
C ILE A 300 7.92 22.76 -8.30
N LEU A 301 8.69 22.05 -7.46
CA LEU A 301 9.72 22.69 -6.62
C LEU A 301 10.73 23.50 -7.43
N PRO A 302 11.36 22.97 -8.50
CA PRO A 302 12.32 23.75 -9.29
C PRO A 302 11.69 24.98 -9.93
N LEU A 303 10.41 24.89 -10.34
CA LEU A 303 9.68 26.01 -10.91
C LEU A 303 9.41 27.11 -9.87
N GLN A 304 9.07 26.73 -8.64
CA GLN A 304 8.78 27.67 -7.54
C GLN A 304 10.01 28.43 -7.07
N ILE A 305 11.20 27.83 -7.15
CA ILE A 305 12.46 28.47 -6.75
C ILE A 305 13.21 29.12 -7.91
N GLY A 306 12.67 29.08 -9.13
CA GLY A 306 13.33 29.65 -10.32
C GLY A 306 14.53 28.85 -10.84
N ALA A 307 14.66 27.58 -10.45
CA ALA A 307 15.73 26.69 -10.90
C ALA A 307 15.46 26.13 -12.30
N LYS A 308 16.52 25.86 -13.06
CA LYS A 308 16.44 25.28 -14.41
C LYS A 308 16.09 23.78 -14.38
N ASP A 309 16.59 23.08 -13.38
CA ASP A 309 16.44 21.64 -13.12
C ASP A 309 16.79 21.36 -11.64
N LEU A 310 16.82 20.09 -11.24
CA LEU A 310 17.36 19.64 -9.95
C LEU A 310 18.91 19.61 -9.96
N ALA A 311 19.52 19.58 -8.77
CA ALA A 311 20.98 19.58 -8.59
C ALA A 311 21.66 18.35 -9.20
N PHE A 312 21.02 17.19 -9.11
CA PHE A 312 21.51 15.92 -9.65
C PHE A 312 20.46 15.25 -10.56
N PRO A 313 20.28 15.72 -11.81
CA PRO A 313 19.23 15.24 -12.71
C PRO A 313 19.29 13.73 -13.01
N ARG A 314 20.49 13.14 -13.06
CA ARG A 314 20.66 11.69 -13.27
C ARG A 314 20.34 10.85 -12.04
N ILE A 315 20.66 11.35 -10.84
CA ILE A 315 20.29 10.70 -9.57
C ILE A 315 18.77 10.69 -9.43
N ASN A 316 18.11 11.77 -9.85
CA ASN A 316 16.67 11.85 -9.89
C ASN A 316 16.03 10.75 -10.75
N ALA A 317 16.52 10.58 -11.99
CA ALA A 317 16.05 9.53 -12.89
C ALA A 317 16.34 8.13 -12.33
N LEU A 318 17.52 7.93 -11.71
CA LEU A 318 17.87 6.67 -11.06
C LEU A 318 16.92 6.33 -9.91
N GLY A 319 16.58 7.30 -9.05
CA GLY A 319 15.60 7.11 -7.97
C GLY A 319 14.27 6.58 -8.50
N PHE A 320 13.76 7.17 -9.58
CA PHE A 320 12.53 6.68 -10.22
C PHE A 320 12.64 5.21 -10.65
N TRP A 321 13.70 4.85 -11.37
CA TRP A 321 13.87 3.50 -11.89
C TRP A 321 14.09 2.44 -10.80
N ILE A 322 14.65 2.81 -9.65
CA ILE A 322 14.76 1.92 -8.49
C ILE A 322 13.37 1.60 -7.93
N ILE A 323 12.45 2.58 -7.83
CA ILE A 323 11.06 2.32 -7.43
C ILE A 323 10.37 1.38 -8.42
N VAL A 324 10.56 1.59 -9.72
CA VAL A 324 10.02 0.70 -10.75
C VAL A 324 10.53 -0.73 -10.60
N ALA A 325 11.81 -0.91 -10.22
CA ALA A 325 12.38 -2.23 -9.96
C ALA A 325 11.90 -2.86 -8.64
N ALA A 326 11.49 -2.05 -7.66
CA ALA A 326 10.99 -2.52 -6.37
C ALA A 326 9.59 -3.14 -6.45
N ALA A 327 8.69 -2.59 -7.26
CA ALA A 327 7.31 -3.08 -7.36
C ALA A 327 7.21 -4.56 -7.76
N PRO A 328 7.92 -5.06 -8.79
CA PRO A 328 7.89 -6.47 -9.11
C PRO A 328 8.27 -7.36 -7.94
N LEU A 329 9.29 -7.01 -7.15
CA LEU A 329 9.68 -7.78 -5.96
C LEU A 329 8.58 -7.82 -4.91
N ILE A 330 7.91 -6.68 -4.66
CA ILE A 330 6.79 -6.58 -3.70
C ILE A 330 5.62 -7.48 -4.11
N PHE A 331 5.35 -7.59 -5.42
CA PHE A 331 4.24 -8.39 -5.94
C PHE A 331 4.67 -9.81 -6.38
N THR A 332 5.94 -10.20 -6.30
CA THR A 332 6.39 -11.50 -6.82
C THR A 332 5.71 -12.66 -6.11
N GLY A 333 5.53 -12.58 -4.79
CA GLY A 333 4.84 -13.63 -4.03
C GLY A 333 3.41 -13.88 -4.50
N VAL A 334 2.73 -12.84 -5.02
CA VAL A 334 1.39 -12.96 -5.63
C VAL A 334 1.45 -13.85 -6.87
N TRP A 335 2.49 -13.72 -7.70
CA TRP A 335 2.66 -14.51 -8.93
C TRP A 335 3.09 -15.95 -8.68
N SER A 336 3.77 -16.21 -7.56
CA SER A 336 4.26 -17.54 -7.20
C SER A 336 3.32 -18.31 -6.27
N GLY A 337 2.20 -17.72 -5.83
CA GLY A 337 1.29 -18.33 -4.85
C GLY A 337 1.76 -18.25 -3.39
N GLU A 338 2.82 -17.49 -3.12
CA GLU A 338 3.46 -17.33 -1.80
C GLU A 338 3.48 -15.84 -1.40
N ALA A 339 2.35 -15.15 -1.51
CA ALA A 339 2.28 -13.72 -1.26
C ALA A 339 2.67 -13.38 0.20
N ALA A 340 3.31 -12.21 0.38
CA ALA A 340 3.69 -11.75 1.70
C ALA A 340 2.44 -11.37 2.51
N ASP A 341 2.29 -11.95 3.68
CA ASP A 341 1.14 -11.80 4.58
C ASP A 341 1.53 -11.12 5.92
N ILE A 342 2.71 -10.51 5.95
CA ILE A 342 3.38 -10.01 7.16
C ILE A 342 2.99 -8.58 7.58
N THR A 343 1.93 -8.04 6.99
CA THR A 343 1.45 -6.65 7.12
C THR A 343 2.43 -5.61 6.56
N TRP A 344 1.95 -4.40 6.29
CA TRP A 344 2.80 -3.28 5.84
C TRP A 344 3.86 -2.85 6.88
N VAL A 345 3.77 -3.35 8.11
CA VAL A 345 4.71 -3.06 9.21
C VAL A 345 5.81 -4.10 9.27
N MET A 346 5.56 -5.35 8.86
CA MET A 346 6.56 -6.44 8.85
C MET A 346 7.07 -6.82 10.25
N TYR A 347 6.20 -6.86 11.26
CA TYR A 347 6.62 -7.15 12.63
C TYR A 347 7.19 -8.57 12.80
N PRO A 348 8.41 -8.72 13.34
CA PRO A 348 8.84 -9.96 13.94
C PRO A 348 8.13 -10.17 15.30
N PRO A 349 8.03 -11.42 15.79
CA PRO A 349 8.61 -12.62 15.21
C PRO A 349 7.85 -13.15 13.99
N TYR A 350 6.62 -12.67 13.71
CA TYR A 350 5.80 -13.16 12.60
C TYR A 350 6.56 -13.10 11.27
N SER A 351 7.05 -11.93 10.87
CA SER A 351 7.78 -11.74 9.60
C SER A 351 9.09 -12.52 9.46
N SER A 352 9.62 -13.08 10.56
CA SER A 352 10.82 -13.91 10.58
C SER A 352 10.53 -15.41 10.65
N LEU A 353 9.28 -15.81 10.89
CA LEU A 353 8.89 -17.21 11.15
C LEU A 353 7.73 -17.69 10.26
N THR A 354 7.31 -16.94 9.23
CA THR A 354 6.06 -17.16 8.47
C THR A 354 6.01 -18.37 7.54
N GLY A 355 7.06 -19.19 7.42
CA GLY A 355 7.06 -20.34 6.51
C GLY A 355 7.09 -21.69 7.22
N HIS A 356 6.71 -22.72 6.47
CA HIS A 356 6.47 -24.11 6.89
C HIS A 356 7.64 -24.81 7.63
N ALA A 357 8.84 -24.21 7.65
CA ALA A 357 10.03 -24.73 8.31
C ALA A 357 10.61 -23.78 9.39
N GLY A 358 9.83 -22.79 9.86
CA GLY A 358 10.28 -21.83 10.88
C GLY A 358 11.09 -20.65 10.35
N GLY A 359 10.97 -20.32 9.05
CA GLY A 359 11.56 -19.14 8.41
C GLY A 359 10.65 -18.62 7.28
N PRO A 360 10.76 -17.36 6.82
CA PRO A 360 9.76 -16.76 5.95
C PRO A 360 9.76 -17.34 4.53
N ASN A 361 8.58 -17.33 3.87
CA ASN A 361 8.44 -17.83 2.50
C ASN A 361 9.22 -16.96 1.47
N PRO A 362 9.60 -17.51 0.30
CA PRO A 362 10.30 -16.78 -0.76
C PRO A 362 9.63 -15.46 -1.19
N GLY A 363 8.30 -15.42 -1.28
CA GLY A 363 7.58 -14.18 -1.63
C GLY A 363 7.69 -13.09 -0.56
N THR A 364 7.79 -13.47 0.72
CA THR A 364 8.06 -12.57 1.84
C THR A 364 9.49 -12.02 1.76
N ILE A 365 10.48 -12.84 1.42
CA ILE A 365 11.86 -12.38 1.21
C ILE A 365 11.95 -11.40 0.04
N ALA A 366 11.25 -11.69 -1.08
CA ALA A 366 11.15 -10.80 -2.22
C ALA A 366 10.47 -9.47 -1.83
N PHE A 367 9.37 -9.54 -1.07
CA PHE A 367 8.68 -8.36 -0.56
C PHE A 367 9.62 -7.46 0.25
N ILE A 368 10.32 -8.01 1.24
CA ILE A 368 11.26 -7.26 2.09
C ILE A 368 12.42 -6.67 1.24
N SER A 369 12.90 -7.41 0.25
CA SER A 369 13.92 -6.92 -0.70
C SER A 369 13.42 -5.73 -1.52
N GLY A 370 12.15 -5.77 -1.95
CA GLY A 370 11.49 -4.65 -2.60
C GLY A 370 11.40 -3.41 -1.70
N ILE A 371 11.06 -3.59 -0.42
CA ILE A 371 11.07 -2.51 0.57
C ILE A 371 12.46 -1.88 0.72
N ALA A 372 13.53 -2.68 0.73
CA ALA A 372 14.90 -2.17 0.78
C ALA A 372 15.24 -1.29 -0.44
N LEU A 373 14.80 -1.68 -1.65
CA LEU A 373 14.96 -0.86 -2.85
C LEU A 373 14.19 0.45 -2.78
N LEU A 374 12.97 0.44 -2.22
CA LEU A 374 12.20 1.68 -2.03
C LEU A 374 12.94 2.67 -1.13
N GLY A 375 13.57 2.20 -0.06
CA GLY A 375 14.39 3.06 0.79
C GLY A 375 15.60 3.64 0.04
N ALA A 376 16.31 2.84 -0.76
CA ALA A 376 17.42 3.34 -1.57
C ALA A 376 17.00 4.46 -2.55
N SER A 377 15.84 4.31 -3.20
CA SER A 377 15.27 5.36 -4.06
C SER A 377 14.99 6.66 -3.29
N SER A 378 14.34 6.53 -2.14
CA SER A 378 13.99 7.66 -1.28
C SER A 378 15.23 8.42 -0.78
N THR A 379 16.30 7.72 -0.42
CA THR A 379 17.58 8.35 -0.04
C THR A 379 18.17 9.19 -1.16
N LEU A 380 18.26 8.64 -2.37
CA LEU A 380 18.80 9.33 -3.55
C LEU A 380 17.98 10.57 -3.92
N SER A 381 16.66 10.43 -3.87
CA SER A 381 15.73 11.53 -4.14
C SER A 381 15.88 12.65 -3.10
N GLY A 382 15.98 12.29 -1.82
CA GLY A 382 16.07 13.25 -0.73
C GLY A 382 17.33 14.14 -0.80
N VAL A 383 18.50 13.54 -1.02
CA VAL A 383 19.76 14.30 -1.21
C VAL A 383 19.60 15.33 -2.32
N ASN A 384 18.95 14.95 -3.43
CA ASN A 384 18.77 15.83 -4.57
C ASN A 384 17.88 17.05 -4.27
N PHE A 385 16.74 16.86 -3.60
CA PHE A 385 15.84 17.97 -3.24
C PHE A 385 16.45 18.93 -2.22
N VAL A 386 17.20 18.41 -1.23
CA VAL A 386 17.93 19.25 -0.27
C VAL A 386 18.96 20.10 -1.00
N THR A 387 19.85 19.48 -1.78
CA THR A 387 20.90 20.22 -2.50
C THR A 387 20.31 21.26 -3.45
N THR A 388 19.25 20.91 -4.19
CA THR A 388 18.56 21.84 -5.09
C THR A 388 18.04 23.06 -4.33
N THR A 389 17.31 22.84 -3.24
CA THR A 389 16.68 23.93 -2.47
C THR A 389 17.71 24.87 -1.86
N PHE A 390 18.86 24.34 -1.39
CA PHE A 390 19.89 25.17 -0.77
C PHE A 390 20.70 25.98 -1.78
N THR A 391 20.99 25.40 -2.96
CA THR A 391 22.03 25.91 -3.86
C THR A 391 21.51 26.52 -5.16
N MET A 392 20.26 26.28 -5.55
CA MET A 392 19.74 26.64 -6.88
C MET A 392 18.56 27.63 -6.86
N ARG A 393 18.27 28.24 -5.71
CA ARG A 393 17.23 29.28 -5.62
C ARG A 393 17.62 30.52 -6.42
N ALA A 394 16.67 31.03 -7.17
CA ALA A 394 16.83 32.24 -7.93
C ALA A 394 16.94 33.48 -7.03
N LYS A 395 17.52 34.55 -7.58
CA LYS A 395 17.63 35.84 -6.87
C LYS A 395 16.28 36.30 -6.31
N GLY A 396 16.26 36.74 -5.05
CA GLY A 396 15.05 37.21 -4.37
C GLY A 396 14.23 36.12 -3.66
N VAL A 397 14.46 34.83 -3.99
CA VAL A 397 13.86 33.68 -3.29
C VAL A 397 14.63 33.43 -1.98
N GLY A 398 14.44 34.32 -1.01
CA GLY A 398 15.00 34.16 0.34
C GLY A 398 14.27 33.07 1.14
N TRP A 399 14.90 32.59 2.22
CA TRP A 399 14.32 31.56 3.10
C TRP A 399 12.89 31.92 3.55
N MET A 400 12.68 33.11 4.11
CA MET A 400 11.34 33.55 4.57
C MET A 400 10.47 34.18 3.47
N ARG A 401 10.74 33.85 2.20
CA ARG A 401 9.94 34.27 1.02
C ARG A 401 9.61 33.11 0.07
N MET A 402 10.20 31.94 0.32
CA MET A 402 9.99 30.73 -0.46
C MET A 402 8.54 30.22 -0.31
N PRO A 403 7.88 29.73 -1.37
CA PRO A 403 6.50 29.24 -1.27
C PRO A 403 6.32 28.14 -0.22
N LEU A 404 5.12 28.03 0.35
CA LEU A 404 4.87 27.10 1.45
C LEU A 404 4.94 25.64 0.99
N PHE A 405 4.58 25.37 -0.27
CA PHE A 405 4.84 24.05 -0.86
C PHE A 405 6.33 23.71 -0.86
N THR A 406 7.19 24.60 -1.36
CA THR A 406 8.64 24.35 -1.34
C THR A 406 9.20 24.18 0.08
N TRP A 407 8.77 24.98 1.07
CA TRP A 407 9.14 24.78 2.48
C TRP A 407 8.71 23.41 3.00
N SER A 408 7.48 23.02 2.71
CA SER A 408 6.92 21.75 3.16
C SER A 408 7.68 20.56 2.59
N VAL A 409 8.11 20.64 1.33
CA VAL A 409 8.96 19.63 0.68
C VAL A 409 10.32 19.57 1.35
N LEU A 410 10.95 20.71 1.62
CA LEU A 410 12.25 20.74 2.29
C LEU A 410 12.19 20.05 3.66
N ILE A 411 11.16 20.35 4.46
CA ILE A 411 10.95 19.76 5.79
C ILE A 411 10.73 18.25 5.67
N SER A 412 9.82 17.83 4.79
CA SER A 412 9.53 16.42 4.52
C SER A 412 10.79 15.64 4.14
N VAL A 413 11.62 16.17 3.24
CA VAL A 413 12.83 15.49 2.81
C VAL A 413 13.88 15.40 3.93
N PHE A 414 14.02 16.43 4.76
CA PHE A 414 14.89 16.33 5.95
C PHE A 414 14.41 15.27 6.93
N MET A 415 13.10 15.21 7.18
CA MET A 415 12.53 14.18 8.04
C MET A 415 12.83 12.78 7.51
N LEU A 416 12.57 12.55 6.22
CA LEU A 416 12.87 11.29 5.54
C LEU A 416 14.34 10.93 5.69
N TYR A 417 15.27 11.86 5.47
CA TYR A 417 16.70 11.58 5.54
C TYR A 417 17.18 11.19 6.95
N VAL A 418 16.57 11.75 8.00
CA VAL A 418 16.91 11.43 9.39
C VAL A 418 16.24 10.14 9.85
N SER A 419 15.01 9.85 9.40
CA SER A 419 14.21 8.73 9.88
C SER A 419 14.51 7.42 9.13
N LEU A 420 14.75 7.49 7.83
CA LEU A 420 14.90 6.35 6.93
C LEU A 420 16.05 5.38 7.27
N PRO A 421 17.23 5.83 7.75
CA PRO A 421 18.30 4.90 8.11
C PRO A 421 17.88 3.85 9.15
N ALA A 422 17.06 4.21 10.14
CA ALA A 422 16.58 3.28 11.16
C ALA A 422 15.73 2.15 10.54
N PHE A 423 14.83 2.50 9.62
CA PHE A 423 14.02 1.54 8.90
C PHE A 423 14.86 0.63 8.02
N ILE A 424 15.79 1.20 7.25
CA ILE A 424 16.65 0.42 6.36
C ILE A 424 17.49 -0.59 7.16
N ILE A 425 18.02 -0.20 8.32
CA ILE A 425 18.72 -1.13 9.20
C ILE A 425 17.79 -2.26 9.66
N GLY A 426 16.58 -1.95 10.11
CA GLY A 426 15.60 -2.96 10.52
C GLY A 426 15.22 -3.93 9.39
N ILE A 427 15.05 -3.41 8.17
CA ILE A 427 14.79 -4.21 6.97
C ILE A 427 15.97 -5.12 6.61
N PHE A 428 17.21 -4.62 6.69
CA PHE A 428 18.39 -5.46 6.46
C PHE A 428 18.57 -6.52 7.55
N PHE A 429 18.30 -6.20 8.82
CA PHE A 429 18.29 -7.22 9.88
C PHE A 429 17.24 -8.29 9.60
N LEU A 430 16.05 -7.90 9.15
CA LEU A 430 15.01 -8.86 8.80
C LEU A 430 15.41 -9.73 7.60
N LEU A 431 16.01 -9.13 6.57
CA LEU A 431 16.59 -9.86 5.44
C LEU A 431 17.69 -10.82 5.89
N PHE A 432 18.56 -10.41 6.79
CA PHE A 432 19.66 -11.24 7.26
C PHE A 432 19.17 -12.41 8.10
N ASP A 433 18.17 -12.19 8.97
CA ASP A 433 17.51 -13.26 9.72
C ASP A 433 16.89 -14.27 8.75
N SER A 434 16.36 -13.79 7.62
CA SER A 434 15.67 -14.60 6.61
C SER A 434 16.61 -15.32 5.61
N THR A 435 17.82 -14.81 5.37
CA THR A 435 18.66 -15.25 4.23
C THR A 435 20.02 -15.81 4.63
N ILE A 436 20.64 -15.28 5.68
CA ILE A 436 21.98 -15.71 6.14
C ILE A 436 21.95 -16.30 7.56
N GLY A 437 20.76 -16.39 8.17
CA GLY A 437 20.55 -17.06 9.46
C GLY A 437 21.03 -16.25 10.65
N THR A 438 20.99 -14.91 10.60
CA THR A 438 21.15 -14.09 11.81
C THR A 438 19.94 -14.25 12.74
N THR A 439 20.08 -13.77 13.97
CA THR A 439 19.05 -13.91 15.02
C THR A 439 18.82 -12.58 15.71
N PHE A 440 18.65 -11.50 14.94
CA PHE A 440 18.40 -10.16 15.50
C PHE A 440 17.04 -10.08 16.20
N PHE A 441 16.02 -10.74 15.64
CA PHE A 441 14.65 -10.68 16.14
C PHE A 441 14.09 -12.05 16.61
N THR A 442 14.83 -13.13 16.36
CA THR A 442 14.47 -14.51 16.74
C THR A 442 15.54 -15.13 17.64
N ALA A 443 15.29 -16.32 18.19
CA ALA A 443 16.29 -17.15 18.90
C ALA A 443 17.17 -16.40 19.94
N GLY A 444 16.53 -15.59 20.81
CA GLY A 444 17.21 -14.78 21.83
C GLY A 444 17.44 -13.32 21.44
N GLY A 445 17.12 -12.95 20.19
CA GLY A 445 16.99 -11.57 19.73
C GLY A 445 15.77 -10.84 20.28
N ASP A 446 15.61 -9.56 19.93
CA ASP A 446 14.57 -8.69 20.47
C ASP A 446 13.56 -8.24 19.39
N PRO A 447 12.35 -8.82 19.33
CA PRO A 447 11.33 -8.39 18.36
C PRO A 447 10.81 -6.96 18.61
N LEU A 448 10.90 -6.44 19.85
CA LEU A 448 10.54 -5.04 20.14
C LEU A 448 11.53 -4.05 19.55
N LEU A 449 12.79 -4.44 19.34
CA LEU A 449 13.78 -3.62 18.64
C LEU A 449 13.27 -3.23 17.25
N PHE A 450 12.70 -4.18 16.50
CA PHE A 450 12.13 -3.88 15.19
C PHE A 450 10.99 -2.87 15.30
N GLN A 451 10.11 -2.97 16.31
CA GLN A 451 9.05 -1.98 16.49
C GLN A 451 9.62 -0.57 16.71
N HIS A 452 10.68 -0.44 17.51
CA HIS A 452 11.37 0.83 17.71
C HIS A 452 11.98 1.36 16.40
N LEU A 453 12.69 0.52 15.65
CA LEU A 453 13.31 0.90 14.37
C LEU A 453 12.26 1.32 13.33
N PHE A 454 11.19 0.53 13.21
CA PHE A 454 10.09 0.80 12.31
C PHE A 454 9.37 2.08 12.69
N TRP A 455 8.97 2.29 13.95
CA TRP A 455 8.19 3.48 14.30
C TRP A 455 8.99 4.76 14.40
N PHE A 456 10.28 4.67 14.76
CA PHE A 456 11.19 5.82 14.64
C PHE A 456 11.25 6.34 13.20
N PHE A 457 11.07 5.45 12.22
CA PHE A 457 10.84 5.83 10.83
C PHE A 457 9.38 6.20 10.53
N GLY A 458 8.45 5.30 10.86
CA GLY A 458 7.08 5.27 10.37
C GLY A 458 6.26 6.46 10.86
N HIS A 459 6.52 6.96 12.07
CA HIS A 459 5.81 8.15 12.53
C HIS A 459 6.32 9.45 11.87
N PRO A 460 7.64 9.72 11.77
CA PRO A 460 8.12 10.76 10.87
C PRO A 460 7.63 10.59 9.43
N GLU A 461 7.54 9.35 8.93
CA GLU A 461 7.10 9.08 7.56
C GLU A 461 5.66 9.53 7.30
N VAL A 462 4.73 9.33 8.23
CA VAL A 462 3.37 9.90 8.05
C VAL A 462 3.39 11.42 7.95
N TYR A 463 4.40 12.09 8.53
CA TYR A 463 4.61 13.52 8.33
C TYR A 463 5.32 13.86 7.02
N VAL A 464 6.26 13.02 6.56
CA VAL A 464 6.92 13.14 5.24
C VAL A 464 5.86 13.22 4.13
N VAL A 465 4.77 12.46 4.23
CA VAL A 465 3.69 12.51 3.24
C VAL A 465 2.65 13.63 3.47
N VAL A 466 2.30 13.96 4.72
CA VAL A 466 1.24 14.97 4.98
C VAL A 466 1.75 16.42 4.93
N VAL A 467 3.01 16.68 5.25
CA VAL A 467 3.56 18.04 5.24
C VAL A 467 3.55 18.63 3.83
N PRO A 468 4.00 17.93 2.76
CA PRO A 468 3.85 18.39 1.39
C PRO A 468 2.39 18.62 0.99
N ALA A 469 1.46 17.77 1.42
CA ALA A 469 0.02 17.97 1.21
C ALA A 469 -0.47 19.29 1.82
N PHE A 470 0.02 19.67 3.01
CA PHE A 470 -0.25 21.00 3.58
C PHE A 470 0.28 22.13 2.72
N GLY A 471 1.45 21.93 2.11
CA GLY A 471 2.02 22.85 1.13
C GLY A 471 1.10 23.07 -0.06
N ILE A 472 0.60 21.99 -0.67
CA ILE A 472 -0.34 22.05 -1.80
C ILE A 472 -1.59 22.85 -1.41
N VAL A 473 -2.21 22.50 -0.27
CA VAL A 473 -3.41 23.18 0.23
C VAL A 473 -3.14 24.66 0.47
N SER A 474 -1.95 25.01 0.98
CA SER A 474 -1.58 26.41 1.22
C SER A 474 -1.52 27.23 -0.08
N GLU A 475 -0.91 26.70 -1.14
CA GLU A 475 -0.84 27.37 -2.45
C GLU A 475 -2.24 27.52 -3.08
N VAL A 476 -3.05 26.46 -3.02
CA VAL A 476 -4.40 26.44 -3.60
C VAL A 476 -5.33 27.41 -2.86
N LEU A 477 -5.35 27.38 -1.52
CA LEU A 477 -6.23 28.25 -0.74
C LEU A 477 -5.84 29.73 -0.88
N ALA A 478 -4.54 30.05 -0.87
CA ALA A 478 -4.08 31.43 -1.09
C ALA A 478 -4.47 31.95 -2.49
N THR A 479 -4.24 31.14 -3.54
CA THR A 479 -4.63 31.51 -4.91
C THR A 479 -6.15 31.65 -5.04
N SER A 480 -6.90 30.69 -4.50
CA SER A 480 -8.36 30.66 -4.61
C SER A 480 -9.03 31.79 -3.81
N ALA A 481 -8.45 32.19 -2.68
CA ALA A 481 -8.91 33.33 -1.88
C ALA A 481 -8.51 34.69 -2.46
N ARG A 482 -7.61 34.70 -3.47
CA ARG A 482 -6.96 35.91 -4.03
C ARG A 482 -6.25 36.74 -2.96
N ARG A 483 -5.60 36.07 -2.02
CA ARG A 483 -4.91 36.68 -0.89
C ARG A 483 -3.60 35.96 -0.58
N SER A 484 -2.64 36.70 -0.03
CA SER A 484 -1.49 36.08 0.59
C SER A 484 -1.90 35.23 1.79
N ILE A 485 -1.15 34.16 2.04
CA ILE A 485 -1.40 33.28 3.18
C ILE A 485 -1.29 34.08 4.49
N PHE A 486 -2.31 33.97 5.34
CA PHE A 486 -2.27 34.57 6.67
C PHE A 486 -1.20 33.86 7.52
N GLY A 487 -0.38 34.64 8.23
CA GLY A 487 0.60 34.09 9.15
C GLY A 487 1.70 33.26 8.49
N TYR A 488 2.22 33.65 7.31
CA TYR A 488 3.27 32.90 6.59
C TYR A 488 4.42 32.41 7.50
N ARG A 489 5.02 33.28 8.32
CA ARG A 489 6.11 32.89 9.24
C ARG A 489 5.64 31.86 10.28
N SER A 490 4.43 32.05 10.81
CA SER A 490 3.79 31.09 11.73
C SER A 490 3.56 29.73 11.06
N MET A 491 3.15 29.70 9.78
CA MET A 491 3.02 28.47 9.00
C MET A 491 4.36 27.75 8.83
N VAL A 492 5.43 28.48 8.47
CA VAL A 492 6.78 27.92 8.35
C VAL A 492 7.23 27.32 9.68
N TYR A 493 7.15 28.07 10.78
CA TYR A 493 7.54 27.58 12.10
C TYR A 493 6.69 26.40 12.58
N ALA A 494 5.39 26.39 12.28
CA ALA A 494 4.52 25.27 12.60
C ALA A 494 4.94 23.99 11.85
N MET A 495 5.26 24.09 10.56
CA MET A 495 5.75 22.93 9.79
C MET A 495 7.12 22.45 10.27
N VAL A 496 8.05 23.36 10.56
CA VAL A 496 9.37 23.00 11.14
C VAL A 496 9.20 22.36 12.52
N GLY A 497 8.28 22.89 13.34
CA GLY A 497 7.94 22.31 14.64
C GLY A 497 7.43 20.88 14.53
N ILE A 498 6.54 20.59 13.58
CA ILE A 498 6.12 19.21 13.27
C ILE A 498 7.32 18.35 12.87
N GLY A 499 8.20 18.91 12.04
CA GLY A 499 9.41 18.21 11.59
C GLY A 499 10.36 17.80 12.72
N VAL A 500 10.47 18.61 13.78
CA VAL A 500 11.29 18.30 14.96
C VAL A 500 10.54 17.35 15.90
N VAL A 501 9.28 17.67 16.24
CA VAL A 501 8.51 16.89 17.23
C VAL A 501 8.20 15.49 16.71
N GLY A 502 8.09 15.28 15.40
CA GLY A 502 7.89 13.96 14.80
C GLY A 502 8.92 12.91 15.22
N PHE A 503 10.13 13.31 15.62
CA PHE A 503 11.19 12.42 16.09
C PHE A 503 11.15 12.08 17.58
N ILE A 504 10.23 12.65 18.36
CA ILE A 504 10.14 12.41 19.81
C ILE A 504 8.78 11.85 20.24
N VAL A 505 7.98 11.35 19.29
CA VAL A 505 6.60 10.90 19.55
C VAL A 505 6.33 9.46 19.11
N TRP A 506 7.27 8.80 18.40
CA TRP A 506 7.03 7.49 17.77
C TRP A 506 6.53 6.40 18.71
N GLY A 507 6.91 6.47 20.00
CA GLY A 507 6.50 5.53 21.03
C GLY A 507 4.99 5.47 21.27
N HIS A 508 4.18 6.41 20.76
CA HIS A 508 2.73 6.29 20.85
C HIS A 508 2.14 5.12 20.05
N HIS A 509 2.86 4.57 19.07
CA HIS A 509 2.42 3.33 18.40
C HIS A 509 2.68 2.08 19.24
N MET A 510 3.35 2.26 20.37
CA MET A 510 3.87 1.20 21.22
C MET A 510 3.35 1.33 22.66
N LEU A 511 2.31 2.12 22.92
CA LEU A 511 1.84 2.31 24.31
C LEU A 511 1.39 0.98 24.93
N THR A 512 0.86 0.05 24.16
CA THR A 512 0.43 -1.30 24.57
C THR A 512 1.55 -2.35 24.60
N SER A 513 2.78 -2.00 24.22
CA SER A 513 3.93 -2.95 24.14
C SER A 513 4.53 -3.38 25.49
N GLY A 514 3.99 -2.92 26.62
CA GLY A 514 4.59 -3.10 27.94
C GLY A 514 5.59 -2.00 28.35
N MET A 515 5.65 -0.89 27.60
CA MET A 515 6.47 0.29 27.89
C MET A 515 6.33 0.78 29.33
N SER A 516 7.46 1.16 29.97
CA SER A 516 7.46 1.64 31.35
C SER A 516 6.55 2.88 31.54
N PRO A 517 5.91 3.04 32.71
CA PRO A 517 4.96 4.14 32.94
C PRO A 517 5.55 5.54 32.69
N ALA A 518 6.83 5.75 33.01
CA ALA A 518 7.51 7.02 32.80
C ALA A 518 7.65 7.36 31.31
N TRP A 519 8.12 6.40 30.50
CA TRP A 519 8.24 6.59 29.05
C TRP A 519 6.87 6.73 28.39
N ARG A 520 5.89 5.92 28.82
CA ARG A 520 4.50 6.02 28.35
C ARG A 520 3.96 7.44 28.58
N ALA A 521 4.10 8.00 29.78
CA ALA A 521 3.67 9.37 30.08
C ALA A 521 4.39 10.43 29.21
N ALA A 522 5.69 10.27 28.97
CA ALA A 522 6.45 11.17 28.11
C ALA A 522 5.94 11.16 26.66
N PHE A 523 5.69 9.98 26.08
CA PHE A 523 5.15 9.86 24.72
C PHE A 523 3.71 10.36 24.61
N MET A 524 2.88 10.19 25.65
CA MET A 524 1.54 10.77 25.70
C MET A 524 1.59 12.31 25.59
N ILE A 525 2.39 12.97 26.44
CA ILE A 525 2.49 14.45 26.48
C ILE A 525 3.06 15.00 25.17
N THR A 526 4.15 14.43 24.69
CA THR A 526 4.82 14.88 23.46
C THR A 526 3.91 14.71 22.23
N THR A 527 3.15 13.61 22.16
CA THR A 527 2.20 13.38 21.05
C THR A 527 1.05 14.38 21.10
N MET A 528 0.50 14.69 22.27
CA MET A 528 -0.53 15.75 22.41
C MET A 528 -0.01 17.12 21.97
N ALA A 529 1.28 17.42 22.23
CA ALA A 529 1.88 18.69 21.83
C ALA A 529 1.91 18.89 20.30
N VAL A 530 1.87 17.82 19.48
CA VAL A 530 1.82 17.92 18.02
C VAL A 530 0.52 18.54 17.51
N ALA A 531 -0.57 18.45 18.28
CA ALA A 531 -1.85 19.07 17.93
C ALA A 531 -1.74 20.60 17.84
N ILE A 532 -0.83 21.23 18.59
CA ILE A 532 -0.65 22.68 18.64
C ILE A 532 -0.19 23.26 17.28
N PRO A 533 0.97 22.87 16.70
CA PRO A 533 1.40 23.40 15.40
C PRO A 533 0.42 23.03 14.29
N THR A 534 -0.22 21.86 14.38
CA THR A 534 -1.26 21.45 13.41
C THR A 534 -2.49 22.36 13.47
N GLY A 535 -2.98 22.66 14.67
CA GLY A 535 -4.09 23.58 14.89
C GLY A 535 -3.80 25.00 14.39
N VAL A 536 -2.61 25.53 14.66
CA VAL A 536 -2.16 26.84 14.14
C VAL A 536 -2.31 26.91 12.62
N LYS A 537 -1.97 25.84 11.89
CA LYS A 537 -2.10 25.80 10.44
C LYS A 537 -3.57 25.83 9.98
N ILE A 538 -4.46 25.10 10.67
CA ILE A 538 -5.91 25.13 10.40
C ILE A 538 -6.44 26.56 10.55
N PHE A 539 -6.12 27.24 11.65
CA PHE A 539 -6.54 28.62 11.87
C PHE A 539 -5.94 29.60 10.85
N ASN A 540 -4.68 29.43 10.44
CA ASN A 540 -4.07 30.26 9.41
C ASN A 540 -4.75 30.07 8.04
N TRP A 541 -5.14 28.85 7.66
CA TRP A 541 -5.93 28.62 6.44
C TRP A 541 -7.31 29.27 6.52
N LEU A 542 -8.02 29.10 7.65
CA LEU A 542 -9.32 29.76 7.86
C LEU A 542 -9.21 31.29 7.81
N ALA A 543 -8.18 31.87 8.42
CA ALA A 543 -7.91 33.30 8.38
C ALA A 543 -7.53 33.81 6.98
N THR A 544 -6.87 32.97 6.16
CA THR A 544 -6.60 33.27 4.74
C THR A 544 -7.89 33.35 3.93
N LEU A 545 -8.84 32.44 4.20
CA LEU A 545 -10.14 32.40 3.56
C LEU A 545 -11.04 33.56 4.02
N TRP A 546 -10.97 33.94 5.29
CA TRP A 546 -11.77 35.01 5.87
C TRP A 546 -11.58 36.32 5.12
N GLY A 547 -12.64 36.86 4.52
CA GLY A 547 -12.59 38.13 3.78
C GLY A 547 -11.84 38.03 2.44
N GLY A 548 -11.53 36.82 1.96
CA GLY A 548 -11.08 36.57 0.59
C GLY A 548 -12.23 36.52 -0.41
N SER A 549 -11.92 36.61 -1.70
CA SER A 549 -12.89 36.43 -2.80
C SER A 549 -12.73 35.05 -3.39
N LEU A 550 -13.45 34.08 -2.83
CA LEU A 550 -13.24 32.66 -3.12
C LEU A 550 -13.67 32.27 -4.53
N VAL A 551 -12.71 31.73 -5.29
CA VAL A 551 -12.94 31.05 -6.55
C VAL A 551 -13.29 29.59 -6.28
N PHE A 552 -14.59 29.26 -6.31
CA PHE A 552 -15.10 27.90 -6.10
C PHE A 552 -14.95 27.04 -7.38
N LYS A 553 -13.74 26.56 -7.61
CA LYS A 553 -13.40 25.55 -8.62
C LYS A 553 -13.04 24.23 -7.97
N THR A 554 -12.90 23.18 -8.78
CA THR A 554 -12.71 21.81 -8.28
C THR A 554 -11.50 21.69 -7.34
N HIS A 555 -10.37 22.34 -7.64
CA HIS A 555 -9.21 22.36 -6.72
C HIS A 555 -9.56 22.95 -5.34
N THR A 556 -10.33 24.04 -5.29
CA THR A 556 -10.77 24.67 -4.05
C THR A 556 -11.67 23.75 -3.25
N LEU A 557 -12.61 23.06 -3.90
CA LEU A 557 -13.52 22.11 -3.24
C LEU A 557 -12.75 20.98 -2.55
N TRP A 558 -11.76 20.39 -3.21
CA TRP A 558 -10.90 19.38 -2.60
C TRP A 558 -10.07 19.91 -1.43
N SER A 559 -9.55 21.14 -1.51
CA SER A 559 -8.85 21.78 -0.38
C SER A 559 -9.77 22.10 0.79
N LEU A 560 -11.03 22.46 0.55
CA LEU A 560 -12.03 22.65 1.61
C LEU A 560 -12.46 21.31 2.22
N GLY A 561 -12.64 20.29 1.38
CA GLY A 561 -12.88 18.91 1.83
C GLY A 561 -11.76 18.43 2.75
N PHE A 562 -10.51 18.65 2.34
CA PHE A 562 -9.31 18.40 3.16
C PHE A 562 -9.42 19.06 4.54
N LEU A 563 -9.77 20.36 4.62
CA LEU A 563 -9.85 21.06 5.92
C LEU A 563 -10.86 20.38 6.86
N ILE A 564 -12.00 19.93 6.33
CA ILE A 564 -13.03 19.25 7.10
C ILE A 564 -12.53 17.88 7.55
N THR A 565 -12.13 17.02 6.62
CA THR A 565 -11.79 15.62 6.90
C THR A 565 -10.52 15.51 7.74
N PHE A 566 -9.51 16.34 7.46
CA PHE A 566 -8.27 16.35 8.24
C PHE A 566 -8.51 16.83 9.68
N THR A 567 -9.41 17.80 9.90
CA THR A 567 -9.79 18.23 11.25
C THR A 567 -10.49 17.11 12.01
N LEU A 568 -11.45 16.42 11.38
CA LEU A 568 -12.12 15.26 11.99
C LEU A 568 -11.15 14.12 12.31
N GLY A 569 -10.19 13.84 11.42
CA GLY A 569 -9.11 12.88 11.65
C GLY A 569 -8.19 13.29 12.80
N GLY A 570 -7.83 14.58 12.89
CA GLY A 570 -7.04 15.10 14.00
C GLY A 570 -7.76 14.95 15.35
N LEU A 571 -9.07 15.17 15.38
CA LEU A 571 -9.89 15.01 16.59
C LEU A 571 -9.95 13.55 17.05
N SER A 572 -10.17 12.58 16.14
CA SER A 572 -10.11 11.15 16.49
C SER A 572 -8.70 10.69 16.87
N GLY A 573 -7.66 11.36 16.36
CA GLY A 573 -6.26 11.09 16.69
C GLY A 573 -5.92 11.39 18.15
N MET A 574 -6.61 12.34 18.78
CA MET A 574 -6.35 12.74 20.17
C MET A 574 -6.71 11.67 21.21
N PHE A 575 -7.37 10.59 20.81
CA PHE A 575 -7.67 9.45 21.67
C PHE A 575 -6.44 8.54 21.87
N PHE A 576 -5.58 8.38 20.87
CA PHE A 576 -4.40 7.51 20.92
C PHE A 576 -3.26 7.96 21.84
N PRO A 577 -2.97 9.27 22.05
CA PRO A 577 -2.02 9.67 23.07
C PRO A 577 -2.58 9.54 24.50
N VAL A 578 -3.81 9.06 24.70
CA VAL A 578 -4.35 8.77 26.03
C VAL A 578 -4.28 7.27 26.25
N ALA A 579 -3.27 6.79 26.99
CA ALA A 579 -2.99 5.35 27.13
C ALA A 579 -4.20 4.50 27.57
N GLY A 580 -5.10 5.04 28.40
CA GLY A 580 -6.33 4.33 28.80
C GLY A 580 -7.32 4.14 27.65
N LEU A 581 -7.42 5.11 26.74
CA LEU A 581 -8.24 5.00 25.53
C LEU A 581 -7.54 4.19 24.45
N ASP A 582 -6.22 4.37 24.29
CA ASP A 582 -5.43 3.57 23.37
C ASP A 582 -5.52 2.09 23.72
N THR A 583 -5.44 1.70 25.00
CA THR A 583 -5.60 0.28 25.39
C THR A 583 -6.91 -0.35 24.88
N GLN A 584 -8.00 0.42 24.79
CA GLN A 584 -9.28 -0.04 24.26
C GLN A 584 -9.34 -0.02 22.72
N PHE A 585 -8.78 1.01 22.09
CA PHE A 585 -8.91 1.24 20.64
C PHE A 585 -7.72 0.73 19.82
N HIS A 586 -6.63 0.34 20.48
CA HIS A 586 -5.42 -0.18 19.86
C HIS A 586 -5.76 -1.40 19.02
N ASP A 587 -5.24 -1.41 17.80
CA ASP A 587 -5.50 -2.46 16.82
C ASP A 587 -6.98 -2.75 16.51
N GLY A 588 -7.89 -1.84 16.89
CA GLY A 588 -9.29 -1.86 16.47
C GLY A 588 -9.54 -1.13 15.16
N TYR A 589 -10.77 -1.26 14.64
CA TYR A 589 -11.23 -0.45 13.49
C TYR A 589 -11.23 1.06 13.77
N PHE A 590 -11.16 1.49 15.03
CA PHE A 590 -11.05 2.91 15.38
C PHE A 590 -9.71 3.51 14.90
N VAL A 591 -8.60 2.77 15.02
CA VAL A 591 -7.29 3.14 14.42
C VAL A 591 -7.41 3.21 12.90
N VAL A 592 -8.07 2.23 12.28
CA VAL A 592 -8.26 2.18 10.83
C VAL A 592 -9.03 3.43 10.37
N ALA A 593 -10.13 3.75 11.05
CA ALA A 593 -10.96 4.92 10.77
C ALA A 593 -10.17 6.23 10.91
N HIS A 594 -9.48 6.42 12.05
CA HIS A 594 -8.65 7.59 12.30
C HIS A 594 -7.61 7.76 11.19
N PHE A 595 -6.83 6.71 10.90
CA PHE A 595 -5.76 6.78 9.92
C PHE A 595 -6.29 7.07 8.53
N HIS A 596 -7.41 6.47 8.11
CA HIS A 596 -8.01 6.80 6.81
C HIS A 596 -8.53 8.23 6.77
N TYR A 597 -9.01 8.78 7.88
CA TYR A 597 -9.38 10.19 8.00
C TYR A 597 -8.23 11.16 7.76
N VAL A 598 -7.06 10.89 8.34
CA VAL A 598 -5.87 11.73 8.16
C VAL A 598 -5.11 11.41 6.88
N PHE A 599 -5.10 10.16 6.41
CA PHE A 599 -4.33 9.75 5.24
C PHE A 599 -5.10 10.04 3.95
N ILE A 600 -6.31 9.54 3.78
CA ILE A 600 -7.10 9.82 2.57
C ILE A 600 -7.60 11.27 2.62
N GLY A 601 -8.27 11.66 3.72
CA GLY A 601 -8.78 13.01 3.88
C GLY A 601 -7.70 14.09 3.97
N GLY A 602 -6.50 13.75 4.45
CA GLY A 602 -5.38 14.69 4.55
C GLY A 602 -4.47 14.71 3.32
N ILE A 603 -4.04 13.55 2.83
CA ILE A 603 -3.04 13.46 1.76
C ILE A 603 -3.74 13.33 0.42
N ILE A 604 -4.61 12.33 0.23
CA ILE A 604 -5.22 12.06 -1.07
C ILE A 604 -6.11 13.21 -1.54
N PHE A 605 -6.88 13.85 -0.66
CA PHE A 605 -7.70 15.02 -1.02
C PHE A 605 -6.83 16.24 -1.39
N ALA A 606 -5.70 16.44 -0.70
CA ALA A 606 -4.75 17.47 -1.06
C ALA A 606 -4.09 17.17 -2.42
N LEU A 607 -3.77 15.90 -2.71
CA LEU A 607 -3.25 15.48 -4.02
C LEU A 607 -4.30 15.68 -5.11
N PHE A 608 -5.58 15.35 -4.89
CA PHE A 608 -6.65 15.67 -5.83
C PHE A 608 -6.75 17.17 -6.09
N SER A 609 -6.68 18.00 -5.04
CA SER A 609 -6.61 19.45 -5.20
C SER A 609 -5.42 19.88 -6.08
N GLY A 610 -4.23 19.33 -5.80
CA GLY A 610 -3.02 19.57 -6.58
C GLY A 610 -3.13 19.14 -8.04
N ILE A 611 -3.80 18.01 -8.33
CA ILE A 611 -4.08 17.57 -9.70
C ILE A 611 -4.91 18.64 -10.41
N TYR A 612 -6.07 19.03 -9.88
CA TYR A 612 -6.92 20.03 -10.53
C TYR A 612 -6.25 21.40 -10.65
N TYR A 613 -5.38 21.77 -9.70
CA TYR A 613 -4.68 23.05 -9.69
C TYR A 613 -3.52 23.11 -10.70
N TRP A 614 -2.65 22.11 -10.74
CA TRP A 614 -1.46 22.11 -11.60
C TRP A 614 -1.63 21.34 -12.91
N PHE A 615 -2.74 20.63 -13.14
CA PHE A 615 -3.00 19.98 -14.44
C PHE A 615 -2.87 20.95 -15.64
N PRO A 616 -3.35 22.20 -15.58
CA PRO A 616 -3.12 23.15 -16.66
C PRO A 616 -1.65 23.53 -16.83
N LYS A 617 -0.86 23.59 -15.75
CA LYS A 617 0.59 23.82 -15.82
C LYS A 617 1.30 22.65 -16.50
N VAL A 618 0.85 21.41 -16.29
CA VAL A 618 1.45 20.22 -16.89
C VAL A 618 1.04 20.04 -18.36
N THR A 619 -0.21 20.34 -18.70
CA THR A 619 -0.81 19.96 -20.00
C THR A 619 -1.09 21.15 -20.93
N GLY A 620 -1.06 22.38 -20.41
CA GLY A 620 -1.52 23.58 -21.11
C GLY A 620 -3.04 23.66 -21.28
N ARG A 621 -3.81 22.82 -20.57
CA ARG A 621 -5.28 22.76 -20.69
C ARG A 621 -5.98 22.65 -19.34
N LYS A 622 -7.18 23.23 -19.21
CA LYS A 622 -8.03 23.06 -18.02
C LYS A 622 -8.74 21.71 -18.00
N MET A 623 -8.88 21.16 -16.79
CA MET A 623 -9.78 20.02 -16.55
C MET A 623 -11.24 20.46 -16.65
N ASN A 624 -12.13 19.51 -16.91
CA ASN A 624 -13.55 19.81 -16.93
C ASN A 624 -14.11 19.93 -15.50
N GLU A 625 -14.66 21.10 -15.19
CA GLU A 625 -15.21 21.40 -13.86
C GLU A 625 -16.48 20.60 -13.53
N THR A 626 -17.32 20.22 -14.51
CA THR A 626 -18.52 19.42 -14.24
C THR A 626 -18.15 18.00 -13.78
N LEU A 627 -17.24 17.35 -14.51
CA LEU A 627 -16.69 16.05 -14.11
C LEU A 627 -15.90 16.17 -12.79
N GLY A 628 -15.19 17.28 -12.60
CA GLY A 628 -14.47 17.57 -11.36
C GLY A 628 -15.40 17.71 -10.15
N LEU A 629 -16.54 18.37 -10.32
CA LEU A 629 -17.58 18.50 -9.31
C LEU A 629 -18.22 17.15 -8.99
N TRP A 630 -18.53 16.33 -9.99
CA TRP A 630 -19.05 14.96 -9.76
C TRP A 630 -18.06 14.08 -9.01
N HIS A 631 -16.78 14.14 -9.40
CA HIS A 631 -15.71 13.46 -8.69
C HIS A 631 -15.67 13.90 -7.21
N PHE A 632 -15.77 15.21 -6.95
CA PHE A 632 -15.79 15.75 -5.59
C PHE A 632 -17.01 15.30 -4.79
N ILE A 633 -18.24 15.51 -5.28
CA ILE A 633 -19.47 15.22 -4.53
C ILE A 633 -19.56 13.72 -4.21
N ILE A 634 -19.39 12.87 -5.23
CA ILE A 634 -19.50 11.41 -5.04
C ILE A 634 -18.35 10.95 -4.15
N GLY A 635 -17.11 11.37 -4.43
CA GLY A 635 -15.94 10.98 -3.66
C GLY A 635 -16.01 11.41 -2.21
N PHE A 636 -16.30 12.69 -1.93
CA PHE A 636 -16.38 13.24 -0.58
C PHE A 636 -17.49 12.59 0.26
N SER A 637 -18.69 12.41 -0.31
CA SER A 637 -19.82 11.82 0.41
C SER A 637 -19.63 10.33 0.68
N SER A 638 -19.25 9.55 -0.34
CA SER A 638 -19.01 8.11 -0.18
C SER A 638 -17.83 7.82 0.76
N TYR A 639 -16.78 8.62 0.69
CA TYR A 639 -15.67 8.54 1.63
C TYR A 639 -16.12 8.67 3.08
N ASN A 640 -16.86 9.72 3.44
CA ASN A 640 -17.32 9.88 4.83
C ASN A 640 -18.27 8.74 5.24
N ALA A 641 -19.14 8.31 4.32
CA ALA A 641 -20.06 7.19 4.57
C ALA A 641 -19.35 5.83 4.69
N ALA A 642 -18.15 5.67 4.12
CA ALA A 642 -17.35 4.47 4.26
C ALA A 642 -16.50 4.48 5.55
N PHE A 643 -15.78 5.57 5.81
CA PHE A 643 -14.76 5.57 6.87
C PHE A 643 -15.27 6.09 8.22
N TRP A 644 -16.31 6.94 8.27
CA TRP A 644 -16.82 7.39 9.57
C TRP A 644 -17.41 6.25 10.39
N PRO A 645 -18.25 5.36 9.82
CA PRO A 645 -18.82 4.24 10.57
C PRO A 645 -17.78 3.24 11.08
N MET A 646 -16.56 3.24 10.53
CA MET A 646 -15.45 2.44 11.06
C MET A 646 -15.10 2.81 12.52
N HIS A 647 -15.31 4.07 12.93
CA HIS A 647 -15.15 4.44 14.35
C HIS A 647 -16.19 3.71 15.22
N ALA A 648 -17.43 3.57 14.74
CA ALA A 648 -18.50 2.89 15.49
C ALA A 648 -18.20 1.40 15.67
N VAL A 649 -17.87 0.66 14.60
CA VAL A 649 -17.49 -0.76 14.73
C VAL A 649 -16.20 -0.94 15.54
N GLY A 650 -15.27 0.04 15.49
CA GLY A 650 -14.10 0.07 16.36
C GLY A 650 -14.44 0.21 17.84
N ILE A 651 -15.41 1.07 18.19
CA ILE A 651 -15.92 1.22 19.56
C ILE A 651 -16.65 -0.05 20.03
N MET A 652 -17.38 -0.71 19.12
CA MET A 652 -18.05 -1.99 19.41
C MET A 652 -17.06 -3.16 19.59
N GLY A 653 -15.77 -2.95 19.31
CA GLY A 653 -14.71 -3.92 19.58
C GLY A 653 -14.26 -4.74 18.38
N MET A 654 -14.61 -4.36 17.14
CA MET A 654 -14.12 -5.06 15.94
C MET A 654 -12.61 -4.85 15.78
N PRO A 655 -11.78 -5.91 15.88
CA PRO A 655 -10.34 -5.81 15.64
C PRO A 655 -10.05 -5.57 14.15
N ARG A 656 -8.93 -4.92 13.85
CA ARG A 656 -8.41 -4.86 12.47
C ARG A 656 -7.79 -6.20 12.09
N ARG A 657 -7.63 -6.44 10.78
CA ARG A 657 -7.04 -7.68 10.21
C ARG A 657 -7.82 -8.96 10.49
N THR A 658 -9.10 -8.82 10.81
CA THR A 658 -10.00 -9.97 10.95
C THR A 658 -10.55 -10.34 9.57
N HIS A 659 -10.32 -11.58 9.12
CA HIS A 659 -10.80 -12.09 7.84
C HIS A 659 -12.34 -12.22 7.77
N THR A 660 -12.97 -12.62 8.88
CA THR A 660 -14.42 -12.78 8.97
C THR A 660 -14.96 -12.43 10.36
N TYR A 661 -16.27 -12.25 10.49
CA TYR A 661 -16.95 -11.98 11.76
C TYR A 661 -18.25 -12.78 11.85
N ALA A 662 -18.64 -13.14 13.07
CA ALA A 662 -19.86 -13.91 13.33
C ALA A 662 -21.12 -13.03 13.18
N VAL A 663 -22.25 -13.66 12.83
CA VAL A 663 -23.53 -12.97 12.62
C VAL A 663 -24.01 -12.24 13.88
N ASP A 664 -23.75 -12.80 15.06
CA ASP A 664 -24.15 -12.27 16.37
C ASP A 664 -23.26 -11.14 16.89
N SER A 665 -22.14 -10.83 16.22
CA SER A 665 -21.22 -9.75 16.58
C SER A 665 -21.85 -8.34 16.54
N GLY A 666 -22.96 -8.18 15.82
CA GLY A 666 -23.60 -6.89 15.58
C GLY A 666 -22.89 -6.01 14.55
N PHE A 667 -21.81 -6.48 13.91
CA PHE A 667 -21.04 -5.69 12.95
C PHE A 667 -21.63 -5.69 11.52
N ALA A 668 -22.56 -6.60 11.22
CA ALA A 668 -22.99 -6.91 9.86
C ALA A 668 -23.55 -5.70 9.09
N GLU A 669 -24.51 -4.98 9.67
CA GLU A 669 -25.16 -3.83 8.99
C GLU A 669 -24.16 -2.71 8.67
N LEU A 670 -23.28 -2.40 9.63
CA LEU A 670 -22.26 -1.37 9.46
C LEU A 670 -21.22 -1.80 8.44
N ASN A 671 -20.76 -3.06 8.46
CA ASN A 671 -19.80 -3.56 7.48
C ASN A 671 -20.35 -3.60 6.06
N MET A 672 -21.62 -3.99 5.88
CA MET A 672 -22.30 -3.92 4.58
C MET A 672 -22.34 -2.48 4.05
N ALA A 673 -22.71 -1.51 4.90
CA ALA A 673 -22.72 -0.10 4.52
C ALA A 673 -21.30 0.42 4.19
N ILE A 674 -20.32 0.14 5.05
CA ILE A 674 -18.91 0.53 4.85
C ILE A 674 -18.41 0.00 3.50
N SER A 675 -18.63 -1.28 3.19
CA SER A 675 -18.18 -1.90 1.94
C SER A 675 -18.87 -1.32 0.72
N THR A 676 -20.18 -1.07 0.80
CA THR A 676 -20.95 -0.42 -0.28
C THR A 676 -20.38 0.96 -0.60
N PHE A 677 -20.16 1.80 0.41
CA PHE A 677 -19.63 3.14 0.20
C PHE A 677 -18.14 3.15 -0.17
N ALA A 678 -17.35 2.17 0.27
CA ALA A 678 -15.98 1.99 -0.19
C ALA A 678 -15.93 1.70 -1.70
N ILE A 679 -16.84 0.85 -2.21
CA ILE A 679 -16.96 0.58 -3.66
C ILE A 679 -17.36 1.84 -4.42
N ILE A 680 -18.35 2.60 -3.93
CA ILE A 680 -18.76 3.88 -4.55
C ILE A 680 -17.58 4.87 -4.58
N PHE A 681 -16.81 4.95 -3.50
CA PHE A 681 -15.61 5.79 -3.44
C PHE A 681 -14.55 5.35 -4.46
N GLY A 682 -14.32 4.03 -4.59
CA GLY A 682 -13.42 3.46 -5.59
C GLY A 682 -13.87 3.78 -7.03
N ILE A 683 -15.16 3.61 -7.34
CA ILE A 683 -15.72 3.94 -8.66
C ILE A 683 -15.60 5.44 -8.97
N SER A 684 -15.71 6.31 -7.97
CA SER A 684 -15.57 7.76 -8.17
C SER A 684 -14.19 8.13 -8.74
N GLN A 685 -13.16 7.33 -8.48
CA GLN A 685 -11.81 7.55 -9.03
C GLN A 685 -11.78 7.39 -10.56
N LEU A 686 -12.67 6.58 -11.14
CA LEU A 686 -12.79 6.44 -12.59
C LEU A 686 -13.29 7.74 -13.24
N ILE A 687 -14.06 8.57 -12.51
CA ILE A 687 -14.46 9.90 -12.97
C ILE A 687 -13.24 10.80 -13.13
N LEU A 688 -12.29 10.75 -12.18
CA LEU A 688 -11.02 11.47 -12.28
C LEU A 688 -10.20 10.99 -13.48
N VAL A 689 -10.02 9.66 -13.64
CA VAL A 689 -9.31 9.06 -14.79
C VAL A 689 -9.92 9.56 -16.10
N TRP A 690 -11.25 9.48 -16.24
CA TRP A 690 -11.95 9.95 -17.42
C TRP A 690 -11.76 11.46 -17.65
N ASN A 691 -11.79 12.27 -16.58
CA ASN A 691 -11.59 13.70 -16.69
C ASN A 691 -10.18 14.05 -17.16
N ILE A 692 -9.14 13.35 -16.68
CA ILE A 692 -7.76 13.49 -17.15
C ILE A 692 -7.70 13.18 -18.66
N VAL A 693 -8.16 11.99 -19.08
CA VAL A 693 -8.12 11.56 -20.48
C VAL A 693 -8.87 12.52 -21.42
N ARG A 694 -10.07 12.94 -21.02
CA ARG A 694 -10.88 13.89 -21.79
C ARG A 694 -10.22 15.26 -21.88
N SER A 695 -9.69 15.77 -20.78
CA SER A 695 -9.20 17.15 -20.68
C SER A 695 -7.84 17.35 -21.35
N VAL A 696 -6.97 16.34 -21.38
CA VAL A 696 -5.74 16.38 -22.19
C VAL A 696 -6.06 16.61 -23.68
N LYS A 697 -7.17 16.03 -24.18
CA LYS A 697 -7.56 16.14 -25.59
C LYS A 697 -8.42 17.37 -25.88
N LYS A 698 -9.45 17.60 -25.06
CA LYS A 698 -10.55 18.54 -25.34
C LYS A 698 -10.62 19.73 -24.36
N GLY A 699 -9.76 19.78 -23.34
CA GLY A 699 -9.76 20.86 -22.35
C GLY A 699 -9.43 22.22 -22.97
N GLU A 700 -9.98 23.29 -22.41
CA GLU A 700 -9.69 24.66 -22.84
C GLU A 700 -8.18 24.94 -22.75
N LYS A 701 -7.56 25.44 -23.83
CA LYS A 701 -6.14 25.84 -23.80
C LYS A 701 -5.95 27.06 -22.93
N VAL A 702 -4.87 27.09 -22.15
CA VAL A 702 -4.58 28.21 -21.24
C VAL A 702 -3.20 28.79 -21.46
N GLY A 703 -3.03 30.04 -21.03
CA GLY A 703 -1.73 30.69 -20.95
C GLY A 703 -0.88 30.24 -19.76
N LYS A 704 0.11 31.06 -19.42
CA LYS A 704 1.05 30.79 -18.31
C LYS A 704 0.37 30.63 -16.96
N ASP A 705 -0.65 31.44 -16.68
CA ASP A 705 -1.31 31.54 -15.38
C ASP A 705 -2.84 31.53 -15.55
N PRO A 706 -3.48 30.35 -15.41
CA PRO A 706 -4.92 30.21 -15.56
C PRO A 706 -5.71 30.60 -14.31
N TRP A 707 -5.04 30.78 -13.16
CA TRP A 707 -5.68 30.93 -11.85
C TRP A 707 -5.40 32.28 -11.17
N GLY A 708 -4.38 33.03 -11.63
CA GLY A 708 -3.91 34.23 -10.95
C GLY A 708 -2.96 33.89 -9.79
N GLY A 709 -2.08 32.90 -9.99
CA GLY A 709 -1.13 32.45 -8.97
C GLY A 709 0.05 33.40 -8.79
N TRP A 710 0.71 33.32 -7.64
CA TRP A 710 1.74 34.29 -7.20
C TRP A 710 3.17 33.76 -7.29
N SER A 711 3.35 32.43 -7.31
CA SER A 711 4.65 31.78 -7.33
C SER A 711 5.29 31.79 -8.74
N LEU A 712 6.62 31.63 -8.78
CA LEU A 712 7.41 31.72 -10.02
C LEU A 712 7.01 30.71 -11.10
N GLU A 713 6.38 29.59 -10.71
CA GLU A 713 5.86 28.58 -11.64
C GLU A 713 4.84 29.15 -12.64
N TRP A 714 4.13 30.22 -12.27
CA TRP A 714 3.12 30.89 -13.09
C TRP A 714 3.73 31.95 -14.03
N MET A 715 5.03 32.23 -13.92
CA MET A 715 5.73 33.16 -14.82
C MET A 715 6.13 32.51 -16.15
N VAL A 716 6.20 31.18 -16.21
CA VAL A 716 6.57 30.41 -17.40
C VAL A 716 5.34 29.82 -18.10
N THR A 717 5.49 29.46 -19.38
CA THR A 717 4.41 28.89 -20.18
C THR A 717 3.82 27.62 -19.56
N SER A 718 2.64 27.24 -20.04
CA SER A 718 1.97 25.99 -19.66
C SER A 718 1.75 25.16 -20.91
N PRO A 719 2.47 24.04 -21.14
CA PRO A 719 3.56 23.50 -20.31
C PRO A 719 4.85 24.36 -20.29
N PRO A 720 5.72 24.25 -19.26
CA PRO A 720 6.99 24.95 -19.22
C PRO A 720 7.99 24.42 -20.25
N PRO A 721 8.90 25.28 -20.78
CA PRO A 721 9.93 24.85 -21.73
C PRO A 721 11.05 24.06 -21.02
N THR A 722 11.99 23.54 -21.81
CA THR A 722 13.25 22.96 -21.30
C THR A 722 14.43 23.71 -21.92
N PRO A 723 15.30 24.36 -21.11
CA PRO A 723 15.23 24.52 -19.65
C PRO A 723 14.02 25.36 -19.19
N SER A 724 13.63 25.21 -17.93
CA SER A 724 12.38 25.80 -17.38
C SER A 724 12.34 27.33 -17.45
N PHE A 725 13.50 27.99 -17.26
CA PHE A 725 13.67 29.43 -17.40
C PHE A 725 14.84 29.74 -18.35
N ALA A 726 14.59 30.58 -19.36
CA ALA A 726 15.64 31.05 -20.27
C ALA A 726 16.58 32.05 -19.58
N VAL A 727 15.99 32.99 -18.83
CA VAL A 727 16.67 33.94 -17.95
C VAL A 727 16.19 33.65 -16.53
N GLU A 728 17.13 33.62 -15.59
CA GLU A 728 16.81 33.40 -14.18
C GLU A 728 15.84 34.49 -13.68
N PRO A 729 14.66 34.12 -13.15
CA PRO A 729 13.71 35.09 -12.65
C PRO A 729 14.22 35.75 -11.37
N THR A 730 13.74 36.95 -11.05
CA THR A 730 13.90 37.53 -9.71
C THR A 730 12.56 37.53 -9.01
N GLN A 731 12.48 36.96 -7.80
CA GLN A 731 11.26 37.05 -7.00
C GLN A 731 11.20 38.43 -6.33
N TYR A 732 10.14 39.17 -6.65
CA TYR A 732 9.82 40.45 -6.02
C TYR A 732 8.92 40.25 -4.79
N ASP A 733 8.87 41.24 -3.90
CA ASP A 733 8.02 41.18 -2.71
C ASP A 733 6.58 41.54 -3.10
N ALA A 734 5.68 40.56 -3.06
CA ALA A 734 4.26 40.76 -3.36
C ALA A 734 3.55 41.70 -2.35
N ASN A 735 4.21 42.10 -1.26
CA ASN A 735 3.72 43.11 -0.33
C ASN A 735 4.43 44.47 -0.48
N ASP A 736 5.29 44.66 -1.50
CA ASP A 736 5.89 45.96 -1.79
C ASP A 736 4.78 46.95 -2.23
N PRO A 737 4.54 48.04 -1.48
CA PRO A 737 3.49 49.01 -1.81
C PRO A 737 3.71 49.71 -3.16
N ASN A 738 4.91 49.65 -3.73
CA ASN A 738 5.23 50.33 -4.98
C ASN A 738 4.71 49.58 -6.23
N ASP A 739 4.32 48.30 -6.09
CA ASP A 739 3.81 47.46 -7.19
C ASP A 739 2.29 47.25 -7.15
N HIS A 740 1.61 47.75 -6.12
CA HIS A 740 0.15 47.80 -6.05
C HIS A 740 -0.30 49.27 -6.09
N HIS A 741 -1.26 49.60 -6.96
CA HIS A 741 -1.97 50.88 -6.88
C HIS A 741 -2.76 50.93 -5.57
N GLU A 742 -2.11 51.37 -4.49
CA GLU A 742 -2.68 51.49 -3.15
C GLU A 742 -3.78 52.55 -3.20
N THR A 743 -5.02 52.16 -2.89
CA THR A 743 -6.12 53.12 -2.82
C THR A 743 -5.93 54.02 -1.59
N LYS A 744 -6.44 55.27 -1.64
CA LYS A 744 -6.32 56.21 -0.50
C LYS A 744 -6.85 55.62 0.82
N LEU A 745 -7.88 54.77 0.76
CA LEU A 745 -8.47 54.10 1.91
C LEU A 745 -7.53 53.06 2.54
N GLU A 746 -6.84 52.27 1.71
CA GLU A 746 -5.84 51.30 2.17
C GLU A 746 -4.62 51.98 2.80
N SER A 747 -4.19 53.12 2.24
CA SER A 747 -3.08 53.90 2.82
C SER A 747 -3.40 54.41 4.24
N TRP A 748 -4.66 54.77 4.47
CA TRP A 748 -5.13 55.29 5.76
C TRP A 748 -5.27 54.18 6.82
N LEU A 749 -5.78 53.01 6.41
CA LEU A 749 -5.91 51.85 7.30
C LEU A 749 -4.56 51.20 7.66
N LYS A 750 -3.55 51.27 6.78
CA LYS A 750 -2.21 50.69 7.00
C LYS A 750 -1.24 51.62 7.72
N ALA A 751 -1.56 52.91 7.85
CA ALA A 751 -0.71 53.91 8.50
C ALA A 751 -0.23 53.54 9.93
N PRO A 752 -1.08 53.02 10.85
CA PRO A 752 -0.62 52.64 12.19
C PRO A 752 0.28 51.38 12.22
N PHE A 753 0.24 50.54 11.18
CA PHE A 753 0.99 49.27 11.12
C PHE A 753 2.35 49.41 10.40
N ARG A 754 2.54 50.45 9.57
CA ARG A 754 3.81 50.71 8.87
C ARG A 754 4.97 50.99 9.84
N THR A 755 4.70 51.68 10.95
CA THR A 755 5.68 52.02 11.98
C THR A 755 6.24 50.78 12.69
N MET A 756 5.44 49.73 12.84
CA MET A 756 5.90 48.44 13.40
C MET A 756 6.69 47.61 12.37
N SER A 757 6.29 47.61 11.10
CA SER A 757 7.00 46.87 10.04
C SER A 757 8.42 47.39 9.78
N ASN A 758 8.62 48.71 9.90
CA ASN A 758 9.92 49.36 9.69
C ASN A 758 10.93 49.08 10.81
N LEU A 759 10.47 48.67 12.00
CA LEU A 759 11.32 48.25 13.11
C LEU A 759 11.79 46.79 12.98
N TRP A 760 11.08 45.96 12.21
CA TRP A 760 11.41 44.53 12.05
C TRP A 760 12.07 44.14 10.71
N ASN A 761 12.12 45.05 9.73
CA ASN A 761 12.70 44.78 8.40
C ASN A 761 14.12 45.34 8.18
N LYS A 762 14.85 45.72 9.25
CA LYS A 762 16.21 46.28 9.11
C LYS A 762 17.28 45.28 8.63
N GLU A 763 17.00 43.98 8.61
CA GLU A 763 17.96 42.94 8.16
C GLU A 763 17.89 42.62 6.66
N ALA A 764 16.97 43.21 5.88
CA ALA A 764 16.83 42.93 4.45
C ALA A 764 17.55 43.93 3.52
N LYS A 765 18.40 44.81 4.07
CA LYS A 765 19.17 45.81 3.30
C LYS A 765 20.70 45.74 3.50
N SER A 766 21.23 44.57 3.88
CA SER A 766 22.67 44.26 3.80
C SER A 766 22.91 43.05 2.92
#